data_AF-A0A1H7DST3-F1
#
_entry.id   AF-A0A1H7DST3-F1
#
_cell.length_a   1.000
_cell.length_b   1.000
_cell.length_c   1.000
_cell.angle_alpha   90.00
_cell.angle_beta   90.00
_cell.angle_gamma   90.00
#
_symmetry.space_group_name_H-M   'P 1'
#
loop_
_entity.id
_entity.type
_entity.pdbx_description
1 polymer ?
#
loop_
_entity_poly.entity_id
_entity_poly.type
_entity_poly.pdbx_seq_one_letter_code
_entity_poly.pdbx_strand_id
1 'polypeptide(L)'
;MTFGNSRLALVSLATIALAIGTAAAQPMPTSIGHDPQLLIAAIGSVPLLQVTSPSFATDSDIPIANSQYGDNRFPGLNWTSGPKGTKAYAVVMQGQLNAADPQAGTSVQLTLYNIPANILSLPAGMTTPPTGSAYGPNVHGADSPYAGPHAHDTERHGYHVQVFALDTPLAFSGKPSFDMLKQAMRGHVLAAGDLVGYSQKPASAPGPIKVESGLLTGAVGRDPSISVFRGIPYAAPPVGPLRWRAPAAPLAWNGVRNVDTFGPACPQPGGEMAKGLAQSEDCLTLNIWTNAKPGDPEKRPVYVWIYGGGFIGGTGASPPFDGEALARKGVIVVTFNYRVGVLGFLATPELSRESGHDASGNYGLLDDIAALQWVKRNIAAFGGDPDKVTIGGQSAGAGSVGFLTLSPLAKGLFRAGIAQSHARYPRDTELRYLSVSWRPLKTAEKAGQHYAQQHGANSLEDLRAMPWEKLIEGSATIDADVETGSDGKPPLFRPVVDGWVIPQSYWDSYQAGTQQPIAYVAGNNKDETGAVPETAFATLRASTTPPRAGMPQTSVTVAQFKASAQRKFGALAGEFLKLYPARTDDEAALQNNAAARDNGRISTWLWGTLWRKGNQHPLHTYFWTHAMPGPQHDLRGAFHGSEIAYAFNSLDAIDLPWTQDDRRIAETMSSYWANIIKTGDPNGPGLPIWPVYDPQLPQVMELGDHFAPIPVASADKIAFWKRFYATQPAW
;
A
#
# COMPACT_ATOMS: atom_id res chain seq x y z
N MET A 1 -42.56 -57.53 8.84
CA MET A 1 -41.76 -58.21 9.88
C MET A 1 -41.51 -57.18 10.98
N THR A 2 -42.42 -57.07 11.96
CA THR A 2 -42.35 -57.72 13.29
C THR A 2 -41.19 -57.26 14.19
N PHE A 3 -41.54 -56.41 15.16
CA PHE A 3 -41.29 -56.46 16.62
C PHE A 3 -39.92 -56.83 17.22
N GLY A 4 -39.57 -56.10 18.30
CA GLY A 4 -38.81 -56.61 19.45
C GLY A 4 -37.84 -55.59 20.05
N ASN A 5 -38.23 -54.64 20.92
CA ASN A 5 -38.33 -54.77 22.39
C ASN A 5 -37.20 -55.53 23.10
N SER A 6 -36.46 -54.84 24.00
CA SER A 6 -36.05 -55.26 25.37
C SER A 6 -35.16 -54.17 26.00
N ARG A 7 -35.66 -53.36 26.94
CA ARG A 7 -35.70 -53.52 28.42
C ARG A 7 -34.38 -53.22 29.17
N LEU A 8 -34.46 -52.12 29.94
CA LEU A 8 -33.89 -51.78 31.25
C LEU A 8 -32.74 -52.63 31.83
N ALA A 9 -31.69 -51.93 32.26
CA ALA A 9 -31.05 -52.16 33.57
C ALA A 9 -30.52 -50.83 34.14
N LEU A 10 -31.00 -50.46 35.33
CA LEU A 10 -30.45 -49.41 36.20
C LEU A 10 -29.11 -49.87 36.77
N VAL A 11 -28.10 -49.00 36.73
CA VAL A 11 -27.05 -48.92 37.77
C VAL A 11 -26.69 -47.44 37.97
N SER A 12 -26.96 -46.92 39.16
CA SER A 12 -26.45 -45.64 39.65
C SER A 12 -25.02 -45.81 40.17
N LEU A 13 -24.11 -44.90 39.83
CA LEU A 13 -23.17 -44.28 40.78
C LEU A 13 -22.23 -43.24 40.11
N ALA A 14 -22.12 -42.10 40.81
CA ALA A 14 -20.97 -41.19 40.89
C ALA A 14 -20.71 -40.18 39.75
N THR A 15 -21.30 -38.98 39.95
CA THR A 15 -20.66 -37.65 39.91
C THR A 15 -19.22 -37.55 39.39
N ILE A 16 -19.06 -36.98 38.19
CA ILE A 16 -18.03 -35.97 37.87
C ILE A 16 -18.67 -35.02 36.83
N ALA A 17 -19.25 -33.90 37.29
CA ALA A 17 -19.57 -32.77 36.42
C ALA A 17 -18.35 -31.85 36.42
N LEU A 18 -17.58 -31.85 35.33
CA LEU A 18 -16.55 -30.85 35.10
C LEU A 18 -17.23 -29.49 34.89
N ALA A 19 -16.85 -28.54 35.73
CA ALA A 19 -17.23 -27.14 35.66
C ALA A 19 -16.78 -26.53 34.32
N ILE A 20 -17.73 -26.34 33.40
CA ILE A 20 -17.61 -25.29 32.40
C ILE A 20 -18.08 -24.02 33.11
N GLY A 21 -17.11 -23.25 33.60
CA GLY A 21 -17.35 -21.91 34.10
C GLY A 21 -17.91 -21.06 32.96
N THR A 22 -19.23 -20.99 32.86
CA THR A 22 -19.89 -19.85 32.23
C THR A 22 -19.43 -18.64 33.03
N ALA A 23 -18.58 -17.80 32.43
CA ALA A 23 -18.39 -16.45 32.90
C ALA A 23 -19.76 -15.77 32.79
N ALA A 24 -20.55 -15.86 33.86
CA ALA A 24 -21.72 -15.04 34.03
C ALA A 24 -21.20 -13.60 33.97
N ALA A 25 -21.60 -12.86 32.93
CA ALA A 25 -21.46 -11.43 32.91
C ALA A 25 -21.98 -10.92 34.25
N GLN A 26 -21.12 -10.26 35.03
CA GLN A 26 -21.60 -9.61 36.25
C GLN A 26 -22.75 -8.69 35.84
N PRO A 27 -23.90 -8.74 36.51
CA PRO A 27 -24.97 -7.80 36.22
C PRO A 27 -24.41 -6.40 36.45
N MET A 28 -24.36 -5.59 35.38
CA MET A 28 -23.97 -4.19 35.48
C MET A 28 -24.85 -3.52 36.53
N PRO A 29 -24.28 -2.71 37.46
CA PRO A 29 -25.08 -1.99 38.44
C PRO A 29 -26.09 -1.09 37.71
N THR A 30 -27.37 -1.44 37.76
CA THR A 30 -28.46 -0.78 37.01
C THR A 30 -28.84 0.61 37.56
N SER A 31 -27.92 1.41 38.08
CA SER A 31 -28.27 2.79 38.50
C SER A 31 -27.16 3.84 38.46
N ILE A 32 -25.97 3.53 37.95
CA ILE A 32 -24.93 4.55 37.75
C ILE A 32 -24.54 4.51 36.27
N GLY A 33 -25.28 5.21 35.40
CA GLY A 33 -24.82 5.20 34.02
C GLY A 33 -25.68 5.78 32.90
N HIS A 34 -26.83 6.40 33.12
CA HIS A 34 -27.52 7.10 32.03
C HIS A 34 -28.26 8.29 32.62
N ASP A 35 -27.51 9.33 32.97
CA ASP A 35 -28.11 10.57 33.42
C ASP A 35 -28.58 11.38 32.21
N PRO A 36 -29.88 11.67 32.05
CA PRO A 36 -30.36 12.44 30.92
C PRO A 36 -29.98 13.93 30.99
N GLN A 37 -29.52 14.40 32.15
CA GLN A 37 -29.19 15.80 32.39
C GLN A 37 -27.66 15.96 32.50
N LEU A 38 -27.05 16.46 31.42
CA LEU A 38 -25.70 17.03 31.50
C LEU A 38 -25.72 18.09 32.62
N LEU A 39 -24.78 18.03 33.57
CA LEU A 39 -24.76 18.92 34.75
C LEU A 39 -24.72 20.41 34.36
N ILE A 40 -24.20 20.75 33.17
CA ILE A 40 -24.24 22.11 32.59
C ILE A 40 -25.66 22.57 32.27
N ALA A 41 -26.58 21.68 31.89
CA ALA A 41 -27.98 22.05 31.66
C ALA A 41 -28.74 22.40 32.95
N ALA A 42 -28.17 22.12 34.13
CA ALA A 42 -28.80 22.34 35.44
C ALA A 42 -28.36 23.63 36.15
N ILE A 43 -27.45 24.42 35.57
CA ILE A 43 -26.85 25.58 36.23
C ILE A 43 -26.85 26.75 35.24
N GLY A 44 -27.55 27.85 35.57
CA GLY A 44 -27.63 29.07 34.75
C GLY A 44 -26.27 29.74 34.53
N SER A 45 -26.27 31.01 34.07
CA SER A 45 -25.08 31.80 33.65
C SER A 45 -23.98 31.95 34.72
N VAL A 46 -23.23 30.89 34.99
CA VAL A 46 -22.03 30.88 35.81
C VAL A 46 -20.80 31.20 34.96
N PRO A 47 -19.74 31.82 35.53
CA PRO A 47 -18.47 32.01 34.85
C PRO A 47 -17.86 30.70 34.31
N LEU A 48 -17.21 30.78 33.17
CA LEU A 48 -16.58 29.63 32.50
C LEU A 48 -15.15 29.39 33.00
N LEU A 49 -14.84 28.15 33.38
CA LEU A 49 -13.48 27.65 33.52
C LEU A 49 -12.99 27.17 32.14
N GLN A 50 -11.72 27.44 31.81
CA GLN A 50 -11.09 26.77 30.66
C GLN A 50 -10.61 25.40 31.12
N VAL A 51 -11.01 24.32 30.44
CA VAL A 51 -10.60 22.94 30.74
C VAL A 51 -9.87 22.38 29.53
N THR A 52 -8.72 21.77 29.76
CA THR A 52 -7.89 21.15 28.71
C THR A 52 -7.37 19.80 29.16
N SER A 53 -7.02 18.95 28.20
CA SER A 53 -6.32 17.69 28.45
C SER A 53 -4.99 17.66 27.68
N PRO A 54 -3.92 17.09 28.24
CA PRO A 54 -2.71 16.82 27.48
C PRO A 54 -2.89 15.66 26.47
N SER A 55 -3.95 14.85 26.59
CA SER A 55 -4.15 13.67 25.72
C SER A 55 -5.02 13.93 24.50
N PHE A 56 -5.91 14.93 24.54
CA PHE A 56 -6.79 15.28 23.42
C PHE A 56 -7.24 16.75 23.49
N ALA A 57 -7.58 17.32 22.33
CA ALA A 57 -8.09 18.68 22.20
C ALA A 57 -9.63 18.69 22.24
N THR A 58 -10.23 19.85 22.52
CA THR A 58 -11.69 20.00 22.40
C THR A 58 -12.15 19.66 20.99
N ASP A 59 -13.24 18.92 20.90
CA ASP A 59 -13.86 18.39 19.69
C ASP A 59 -13.04 17.37 18.87
N SER A 60 -11.90 16.91 19.41
CA SER A 60 -11.10 15.84 18.80
C SER A 60 -11.47 14.46 19.35
N ASP A 61 -10.92 13.41 18.74
CA ASP A 61 -11.08 12.05 19.23
C ASP A 61 -10.26 11.83 20.50
N ILE A 62 -10.83 11.09 21.45
CA ILE A 62 -10.17 10.60 22.65
C ILE A 62 -9.32 9.39 22.22
N PRO A 63 -7.99 9.40 22.45
CA PRO A 63 -7.13 8.29 22.04
C PRO A 63 -7.61 6.96 22.62
N ILE A 64 -7.44 5.88 21.85
CA ILE A 64 -7.87 4.54 22.28
C ILE A 64 -7.25 4.12 23.62
N ALA A 65 -6.01 4.53 23.90
CA ALA A 65 -5.33 4.30 25.18
C ALA A 65 -6.04 4.94 26.39
N ASN A 66 -6.85 5.99 26.17
CA ASN A 66 -7.67 6.63 27.20
C ASN A 66 -9.10 6.07 27.25
N SER A 67 -9.45 5.10 26.39
CA SER A 67 -10.75 4.43 26.39
C SER A 67 -10.68 3.06 27.05
N GLN A 68 -11.83 2.47 27.36
CA GLN A 68 -11.91 1.08 27.85
C GLN A 68 -11.50 0.04 26.81
N TYR A 69 -11.29 0.44 25.54
CA TYR A 69 -10.78 -0.43 24.49
C TYR A 69 -9.25 -0.49 24.39
N GLY A 70 -8.54 0.41 25.09
CA GLY A 70 -7.09 0.41 25.19
C GLY A 70 -6.64 0.23 26.64
N ASP A 71 -5.67 1.04 27.06
CA ASP A 71 -5.06 0.95 28.40
C ASP A 71 -5.96 1.50 29.52
N ASN A 72 -7.13 2.05 29.19
CA ASN A 72 -8.05 2.71 30.12
C ASN A 72 -7.35 3.78 30.98
N ARG A 73 -6.42 4.53 30.38
CA ARG A 73 -5.55 5.49 31.08
C ARG A 73 -6.24 6.85 31.24
N PHE A 74 -6.30 7.40 32.45
CA PHE A 74 -6.85 8.75 32.68
C PHE A 74 -6.14 9.80 31.80
N PRO A 75 -6.85 10.64 31.03
CA PRO A 75 -6.24 11.51 30.03
C PRO A 75 -5.46 12.70 30.61
N GLY A 76 -5.58 12.95 31.91
CA GLY A 76 -5.06 14.16 32.53
C GLY A 76 -5.94 15.37 32.23
N LEU A 77 -5.98 16.34 33.14
CA LEU A 77 -6.80 17.54 33.03
C LEU A 77 -6.08 18.74 33.61
N ASN A 78 -6.25 19.91 33.00
CA ASN A 78 -5.86 21.21 33.54
C ASN A 78 -7.06 22.16 33.46
N TRP A 79 -7.23 23.02 34.45
CA TRP A 79 -8.25 24.07 34.39
C TRP A 79 -7.83 25.39 35.04
N THR A 80 -8.50 26.48 34.67
CA THR A 80 -8.27 27.81 35.27
C THR A 80 -8.78 27.89 36.70
N SER A 81 -8.20 28.77 37.53
CA SER A 81 -8.67 28.99 38.90
C SER A 81 -10.12 29.47 38.94
N GLY A 82 -10.92 28.88 39.84
CA GLY A 82 -12.28 29.31 40.11
C GLY A 82 -12.37 30.68 40.80
N PRO A 83 -13.57 31.28 40.84
CA PRO A 83 -13.81 32.57 41.48
C PRO A 83 -13.45 32.59 42.97
N LYS A 84 -13.30 33.80 43.53
CA LYS A 84 -13.13 34.00 44.97
C LYS A 84 -14.29 33.33 45.71
N GLY A 85 -13.95 32.49 46.69
CA GLY A 85 -14.92 31.68 47.43
C GLY A 85 -14.83 30.19 47.14
N THR A 86 -14.16 29.80 46.04
CA THR A 86 -13.93 28.37 45.71
C THR A 86 -13.20 27.66 46.86
N LYS A 87 -13.81 26.61 47.39
CA LYS A 87 -13.26 25.74 48.45
C LYS A 87 -12.85 24.36 47.93
N ALA A 88 -13.53 23.87 46.91
CA ALA A 88 -13.21 22.59 46.28
C ALA A 88 -13.61 22.58 44.79
N TYR A 89 -13.09 21.61 44.03
CA TYR A 89 -13.59 21.26 42.70
C TYR A 89 -14.20 19.85 42.69
N ALA A 90 -15.10 19.63 41.73
CA ALA A 90 -15.57 18.32 41.31
C ALA A 90 -15.35 18.15 39.81
N VAL A 91 -14.99 16.94 39.38
CA VAL A 91 -14.82 16.53 37.98
C VAL A 91 -15.81 15.41 37.68
N VAL A 92 -16.54 15.55 36.58
CA VAL A 92 -17.46 14.53 36.08
C VAL A 92 -17.15 14.28 34.60
N MET A 93 -16.93 13.03 34.23
CA MET A 93 -16.91 12.61 32.83
C MET A 93 -18.15 11.78 32.54
N GLN A 94 -18.89 12.16 31.51
CA GLN A 94 -20.06 11.44 31.03
C GLN A 94 -20.13 11.54 29.52
N GLY A 95 -20.60 10.50 28.86
CA GLY A 95 -20.88 10.65 27.43
C GLY A 95 -22.24 11.31 27.17
N GLN A 96 -22.49 11.61 25.91
CA GLN A 96 -23.74 12.14 25.41
C GLN A 96 -24.87 11.09 25.44
N LEU A 97 -26.02 11.46 26.01
CA LEU A 97 -27.19 10.61 26.02
C LEU A 97 -27.76 10.43 24.60
N ASN A 98 -28.04 9.17 24.22
CA ASN A 98 -28.84 8.86 23.04
C ASN A 98 -30.30 8.58 23.45
N ALA A 99 -31.22 9.46 23.05
CA ALA A 99 -32.64 9.31 23.39
C ALA A 99 -33.35 8.20 22.61
N ALA A 100 -32.82 7.78 21.46
CA ALA A 100 -33.40 6.73 20.63
C ALA A 100 -33.00 5.31 21.08
N ASP A 101 -31.86 5.18 21.76
CA ASP A 101 -31.41 3.93 22.38
C ASP A 101 -30.74 4.23 23.74
N PRO A 102 -31.50 4.15 24.84
CA PRO A 102 -30.97 4.38 26.18
C PRO A 102 -29.91 3.36 26.62
N GLN A 103 -29.83 2.17 25.99
CA GLN A 103 -28.76 1.20 26.23
C GLN A 103 -27.51 1.48 25.40
N ALA A 104 -27.62 2.24 24.30
CA ALA A 104 -26.48 2.80 23.57
C ALA A 104 -26.01 4.16 24.12
N GLY A 105 -26.82 4.81 24.96
CA GLY A 105 -26.43 6.02 25.68
C GLY A 105 -25.24 5.76 26.60
N THR A 106 -24.34 6.71 26.71
CA THR A 106 -23.08 6.55 27.45
C THR A 106 -23.21 6.85 28.94
N SER A 107 -22.37 6.18 29.74
CA SER A 107 -22.40 6.25 31.19
C SER A 107 -21.47 7.24 31.86
N VAL A 108 -21.66 7.43 33.17
CA VAL A 108 -20.74 8.19 34.02
C VAL A 108 -19.44 7.41 34.11
N GLN A 109 -18.41 7.99 33.49
CA GLN A 109 -17.08 7.42 33.27
C GLN A 109 -16.10 7.80 34.39
N LEU A 110 -16.28 8.98 34.98
CA LEU A 110 -15.50 9.45 36.12
C LEU A 110 -16.36 10.35 37.00
N THR A 111 -16.25 10.16 38.31
CA THR A 111 -16.61 11.20 39.27
C THR A 111 -15.48 11.36 40.27
N LEU A 112 -15.01 12.59 40.48
CA LEU A 112 -13.99 12.93 41.46
C LEU A 112 -14.43 14.20 42.18
N TYR A 113 -14.48 14.21 43.50
CA TYR A 113 -14.98 15.35 44.27
C TYR A 113 -14.04 15.71 45.41
N ASN A 114 -14.26 16.90 45.99
CA ASN A 114 -13.41 17.50 47.02
C ASN A 114 -11.95 17.67 46.60
N ILE A 115 -11.72 18.05 45.34
CA ILE A 115 -10.39 18.48 44.88
C ILE A 115 -10.06 19.81 45.56
N PRO A 116 -8.99 19.90 46.38
CA PRO A 116 -8.65 21.14 47.07
C PRO A 116 -8.55 22.33 46.11
N ALA A 117 -9.01 23.51 46.54
CA ALA A 117 -9.07 24.71 45.68
C ALA A 117 -7.72 25.17 45.10
N ASN A 118 -6.59 24.75 45.69
CA ASN A 118 -5.24 25.03 45.21
C ASN A 118 -4.74 24.03 44.15
N ILE A 119 -5.50 22.98 43.82
CA ILE A 119 -5.17 22.02 42.77
C ILE A 119 -5.96 22.39 41.51
N LEU A 120 -5.23 22.66 40.42
CA LEU A 120 -5.77 23.09 39.13
C LEU A 120 -5.42 22.13 37.97
N SER A 121 -4.82 21.00 38.31
CA SER A 121 -4.41 19.98 37.34
C SER A 121 -4.42 18.58 37.94
N LEU A 122 -4.76 17.58 37.13
CA LEU A 122 -4.67 16.16 37.43
C LEU A 122 -3.77 15.49 36.37
N PRO A 123 -2.75 14.72 36.78
CA PRO A 123 -1.78 14.15 35.84
C PRO A 123 -2.38 13.02 35.00
N ALA A 124 -1.89 12.84 33.76
CA ALA A 124 -2.30 11.73 32.91
C ALA A 124 -1.85 10.37 33.50
N GLY A 125 -2.75 9.39 33.50
CA GLY A 125 -2.55 8.08 34.13
C GLY A 125 -2.71 8.06 35.64
N MET A 126 -3.30 9.10 36.24
CA MET A 126 -3.62 9.12 37.67
C MET A 126 -4.53 7.94 38.06
N THR A 127 -4.09 7.17 39.06
CA THR A 127 -4.89 6.09 39.67
C THR A 127 -5.37 6.45 41.07
N THR A 128 -4.63 7.30 41.80
CA THR A 128 -4.96 7.74 43.17
C THR A 128 -5.35 9.21 43.14
N PRO A 129 -6.47 9.61 43.77
CA PRO A 129 -6.90 11.01 43.76
C PRO A 129 -5.99 11.86 44.66
N PRO A 130 -5.97 13.20 44.47
CA PRO A 130 -5.22 14.08 45.36
C PRO A 130 -5.64 13.95 46.83
N THR A 131 -4.72 14.22 47.75
CA THR A 131 -5.03 14.20 49.19
C THR A 131 -6.20 15.12 49.52
N GLY A 132 -7.23 14.57 50.18
CA GLY A 132 -8.45 15.28 50.52
C GLY A 132 -9.59 15.13 49.51
N SER A 133 -9.32 14.51 48.35
CA SER A 133 -10.30 14.17 47.32
C SER A 133 -10.72 12.71 47.41
N ALA A 134 -11.88 12.39 46.82
CA ALA A 134 -12.38 11.03 46.75
C ALA A 134 -13.00 10.76 45.38
N TYR A 135 -12.79 9.55 44.86
CA TYR A 135 -13.59 9.06 43.74
C TYR A 135 -15.04 8.89 44.18
N GLY A 136 -15.94 9.28 43.29
CA GLY A 136 -17.35 8.95 43.39
C GLY A 136 -17.70 7.79 42.46
N PRO A 137 -19.00 7.51 42.33
CA PRO A 137 -19.49 6.40 41.52
C PRO A 137 -19.27 6.64 40.02
N ASN A 138 -18.91 5.56 39.34
CA ASN A 138 -18.91 5.44 37.88
C ASN A 138 -19.38 4.03 37.45
N VAL A 139 -19.28 3.72 36.15
CA VAL A 139 -19.64 2.41 35.58
C VAL A 139 -18.96 1.20 36.23
N HIS A 140 -17.80 1.39 36.86
CA HIS A 140 -17.05 0.31 37.51
C HIS A 140 -17.33 0.22 39.01
N GLY A 141 -18.17 1.11 39.58
CA GLY A 141 -18.57 1.07 40.99
C GLY A 141 -18.37 2.38 41.75
N ALA A 142 -18.68 2.36 43.05
CA ALA A 142 -18.87 3.56 43.88
C ALA A 142 -17.58 4.34 44.24
N ASP A 143 -16.40 3.70 44.16
CA ASP A 143 -15.08 4.32 44.43
C ASP A 143 -14.05 3.97 43.35
N SER A 144 -14.53 3.49 42.19
CA SER A 144 -13.63 3.04 41.14
C SER A 144 -12.92 4.26 40.51
N PRO A 145 -11.63 4.12 40.13
CA PRO A 145 -10.91 5.18 39.44
C PRO A 145 -11.49 5.38 38.03
N TYR A 146 -10.81 6.15 37.20
CA TYR A 146 -11.21 6.41 35.82
C TYR A 146 -11.65 5.15 35.03
N ALA A 147 -12.88 5.18 34.52
CA ALA A 147 -13.36 4.29 33.48
C ALA A 147 -13.50 5.13 32.22
N GLY A 148 -12.63 4.94 31.24
CA GLY A 148 -12.62 5.73 30.01
C GLY A 148 -13.86 5.53 29.15
N PRO A 149 -14.01 6.30 28.06
CA PRO A 149 -15.07 6.08 27.09
C PRO A 149 -15.24 4.62 26.67
N HIS A 150 -16.49 4.20 26.49
CA HIS A 150 -16.89 2.89 25.98
C HIS A 150 -18.16 3.05 25.14
N ALA A 151 -18.00 3.50 23.90
CA ALA A 151 -19.09 3.62 22.95
C ALA A 151 -19.61 2.24 22.54
N HIS A 152 -20.92 2.03 22.46
CA HIS A 152 -21.47 0.68 22.24
C HIS A 152 -21.44 0.21 20.77
N ASP A 153 -21.22 1.14 19.85
CA ASP A 153 -21.18 0.93 18.41
C ASP A 153 -20.01 1.69 17.77
N THR A 154 -19.84 1.52 16.46
CA THR A 154 -18.75 2.13 15.68
C THR A 154 -19.01 3.59 15.28
N GLU A 155 -20.15 4.17 15.68
CA GLU A 155 -20.43 5.58 15.44
C GLU A 155 -19.67 6.46 16.44
N ARG A 156 -19.48 7.73 16.08
CA ARG A 156 -18.75 8.70 16.89
C ARG A 156 -19.64 9.28 17.98
N HIS A 157 -19.35 9.01 19.25
CA HIS A 157 -20.10 9.51 20.42
C HIS A 157 -19.32 10.59 21.17
N GLY A 158 -19.99 11.69 21.54
CA GLY A 158 -19.41 12.76 22.33
C GLY A 158 -19.29 12.40 23.82
N TYR A 159 -18.20 12.81 24.45
CA TYR A 159 -17.95 12.69 25.88
C TYR A 159 -17.55 14.03 26.49
N HIS A 160 -18.30 14.45 27.50
CA HIS A 160 -18.13 15.70 28.22
C HIS A 160 -17.30 15.45 29.49
N VAL A 161 -16.21 16.18 29.65
CA VAL A 161 -15.40 16.22 30.86
C VAL A 161 -15.57 17.58 31.53
N GLN A 162 -16.40 17.59 32.57
CA GLN A 162 -16.86 18.80 33.23
C GLN A 162 -16.14 19.03 34.55
N VAL A 163 -15.72 20.27 34.80
CA VAL A 163 -15.09 20.70 36.06
C VAL A 163 -15.95 21.75 36.71
N PHE A 164 -16.26 21.60 38.00
CA PHE A 164 -17.11 22.50 38.77
C PHE A 164 -16.33 23.08 39.95
N ALA A 165 -16.30 24.41 40.08
CA ALA A 165 -15.81 25.10 41.27
C ALA A 165 -16.93 25.23 42.31
N LEU A 166 -16.69 24.80 43.55
CA LEU A 166 -17.68 24.75 44.62
C LEU A 166 -17.30 25.69 45.76
N ASP A 167 -18.27 26.40 46.35
CA ASP A 167 -18.08 27.23 47.54
C ASP A 167 -17.99 26.44 48.86
N THR A 168 -18.22 25.13 48.81
CA THR A 168 -18.14 24.22 49.94
C THR A 168 -17.54 22.87 49.52
N PRO A 169 -16.78 22.20 50.40
CA PRO A 169 -16.54 20.76 50.28
C PRO A 169 -17.85 19.98 50.46
N LEU A 170 -17.96 18.84 49.78
CA LEU A 170 -19.09 17.92 49.87
C LEU A 170 -18.86 16.90 51.00
N ALA A 171 -19.87 16.63 51.80
CA ALA A 171 -19.80 15.68 52.93
C ALA A 171 -20.89 14.62 52.82
N PHE A 172 -20.52 13.35 53.06
CA PHE A 172 -21.43 12.21 52.96
C PHE A 172 -21.20 11.26 54.13
N SER A 173 -22.27 10.61 54.62
CA SER A 173 -22.22 9.60 55.69
C SER A 173 -21.82 8.19 55.20
N GLY A 174 -21.41 8.08 53.93
CA GLY A 174 -21.04 6.86 53.22
C GLY A 174 -20.67 7.17 51.77
N LYS A 175 -20.53 6.14 50.93
CA LYS A 175 -20.22 6.31 49.50
C LYS A 175 -21.41 6.95 48.78
N PRO A 176 -21.28 8.13 48.17
CA PRO A 176 -22.41 8.81 47.55
C PRO A 176 -22.83 8.13 46.25
N SER A 177 -24.12 8.16 45.91
CA SER A 177 -24.57 7.91 44.54
C SER A 177 -24.31 9.15 43.66
N PHE A 178 -24.40 8.99 42.34
CA PHE A 178 -24.24 10.13 41.43
C PHE A 178 -25.32 11.19 41.66
N ASP A 179 -26.55 10.78 41.94
CA ASP A 179 -27.64 11.70 42.31
C ASP A 179 -27.37 12.47 43.60
N MET A 180 -26.80 11.81 44.62
CA MET A 180 -26.41 12.48 45.86
C MET A 180 -25.32 13.53 45.62
N LEU A 181 -24.36 13.26 44.74
CA LEU A 181 -23.33 14.22 44.35
C LEU A 181 -23.94 15.43 43.63
N LYS A 182 -24.78 15.20 42.62
CA LYS A 182 -25.49 16.28 41.92
C LYS A 182 -26.30 17.14 42.89
N GLN A 183 -27.04 16.51 43.80
CA GLN A 183 -27.85 17.21 44.78
C GLN A 183 -27.00 18.04 45.75
N ALA A 184 -25.87 17.49 46.22
CA ALA A 184 -24.96 18.19 47.12
C ALA A 184 -24.23 19.36 46.44
N MET A 185 -24.02 19.30 45.12
CA MET A 185 -23.45 20.41 44.35
C MET A 185 -24.46 21.52 44.06
N ARG A 186 -25.77 21.24 44.13
CA ARG A 186 -26.81 22.19 43.74
C ARG A 186 -26.81 23.41 44.66
N GLY A 187 -26.70 24.60 44.06
CA GLY A 187 -26.64 25.88 44.79
C GLY A 187 -25.24 26.26 45.29
N HIS A 188 -24.24 25.41 45.09
CA HIS A 188 -22.86 25.61 45.54
C HIS A 188 -21.86 25.83 44.40
N VAL A 189 -22.29 25.69 43.14
CA VAL A 189 -21.42 25.86 41.96
C VAL A 189 -21.19 27.35 41.67
N LEU A 190 -19.92 27.76 41.74
CA LEU A 190 -19.46 29.13 41.46
C LEU A 190 -19.01 29.34 40.01
N ALA A 191 -18.50 28.30 39.36
CA ALA A 191 -18.04 28.31 37.97
C ALA A 191 -17.97 26.89 37.43
N ALA A 192 -18.05 26.73 36.11
CA ALA A 192 -17.93 25.42 35.46
C ALA A 192 -17.19 25.52 34.12
N GLY A 193 -16.56 24.43 33.68
CA GLY A 193 -15.97 24.31 32.35
C GLY A 193 -16.20 22.93 31.77
N ASP A 194 -16.12 22.82 30.44
CA ASP A 194 -16.37 21.58 29.70
C ASP A 194 -15.28 21.35 28.67
N LEU A 195 -14.90 20.08 28.51
CA LEU A 195 -14.04 19.58 27.46
C LEU A 195 -14.74 18.42 26.78
N VAL A 196 -15.11 18.60 25.51
CA VAL A 196 -15.75 17.54 24.71
C VAL A 196 -14.69 16.81 23.91
N GLY A 197 -14.65 15.48 24.05
CA GLY A 197 -13.88 14.59 23.18
C GLY A 197 -14.77 13.47 22.65
N TYR A 198 -14.40 12.84 21.55
CA TYR A 198 -15.23 11.82 20.91
C TYR A 198 -14.62 10.42 21.00
N SER A 199 -15.46 9.39 21.13
CA SER A 199 -15.02 7.99 21.14
C SER A 199 -16.03 7.09 20.41
N GLN A 200 -15.55 5.97 19.89
CA GLN A 200 -16.32 4.96 19.16
C GLN A 200 -15.77 3.57 19.48
N LYS A 201 -16.60 2.53 19.35
CA LYS A 201 -16.14 1.15 19.45
C LYS A 201 -15.17 0.86 18.31
N PRO A 202 -13.95 0.36 18.58
CA PRO A 202 -13.07 -0.11 17.51
C PRO A 202 -13.78 -1.20 16.73
N ALA A 203 -13.72 -1.12 15.40
CA ALA A 203 -14.18 -2.24 14.58
C ALA A 203 -13.38 -3.49 14.94
N SER A 204 -14.07 -4.63 15.06
CA SER A 204 -13.43 -5.91 15.33
C SER A 204 -12.77 -6.45 14.07
N ALA A 205 -11.62 -7.09 14.22
CA ALA A 205 -10.98 -7.85 13.15
C ALA A 205 -11.97 -8.81 12.46
N PRO A 206 -11.83 -9.05 11.14
CA PRO A 206 -12.65 -10.02 10.44
C PRO A 206 -12.53 -11.40 11.10
N GLY A 207 -13.64 -12.14 11.18
CA GLY A 207 -13.62 -13.52 11.66
C GLY A 207 -12.69 -14.42 10.82
N PRO A 208 -12.30 -15.61 11.31
CA PRO A 208 -11.37 -16.47 10.60
C PRO A 208 -11.82 -16.84 9.18
N ILE A 209 -10.94 -16.62 8.20
CA ILE A 209 -11.12 -16.98 6.79
C ILE A 209 -10.37 -18.29 6.50
N LYS A 210 -11.01 -19.21 5.78
CA LYS A 210 -10.39 -20.46 5.34
C LYS A 210 -9.73 -20.28 3.97
N VAL A 211 -8.44 -20.61 3.90
CA VAL A 211 -7.65 -20.76 2.67
C VAL A 211 -7.13 -22.20 2.55
N GLU A 212 -6.49 -22.55 1.43
CA GLU A 212 -5.98 -23.89 1.15
C GLU A 212 -5.03 -24.42 2.24
N SER A 213 -4.21 -23.54 2.83
CA SER A 213 -3.19 -23.90 3.82
C SER A 213 -3.67 -23.85 5.28
N GLY A 214 -4.83 -23.27 5.59
CA GLY A 214 -5.27 -23.11 6.98
C GLY A 214 -6.33 -22.04 7.20
N LEU A 215 -6.62 -21.74 8.47
CA LEU A 215 -7.46 -20.60 8.86
C LEU A 215 -6.58 -19.39 9.16
N LEU A 216 -7.04 -18.19 8.81
CA LEU A 216 -6.35 -16.94 9.10
C LEU A 216 -7.30 -15.84 9.58
N THR A 217 -6.78 -14.88 10.35
CA THR A 217 -7.49 -13.66 10.76
C THR A 217 -6.66 -12.45 10.36
N GLY A 218 -7.33 -11.37 9.97
CA GLY A 218 -6.69 -10.11 9.57
C GLY A 218 -6.83 -9.02 10.63
N ALA A 219 -6.56 -7.79 10.22
CA ALA A 219 -6.80 -6.57 10.97
C ALA A 219 -7.86 -5.71 10.28
N VAL A 220 -8.36 -4.72 11.01
CA VAL A 220 -9.11 -3.61 10.42
C VAL A 220 -8.12 -2.63 9.78
N GLY A 221 -8.49 -2.05 8.64
CA GLY A 221 -7.74 -0.98 7.98
C GLY A 221 -7.78 0.33 8.77
N ARG A 222 -7.19 1.39 8.21
CA ARG A 222 -7.36 2.76 8.76
C ARG A 222 -8.83 3.18 8.65
N ASP A 223 -9.46 2.80 7.54
CA ASP A 223 -10.90 2.80 7.36
C ASP A 223 -11.54 1.53 7.97
N PRO A 224 -12.46 1.69 8.95
CA PRO A 224 -13.17 0.58 9.59
C PRO A 224 -13.96 -0.34 8.65
N SER A 225 -14.30 0.13 7.44
CA SER A 225 -15.00 -0.67 6.43
C SER A 225 -14.09 -1.64 5.66
N ILE A 226 -12.76 -1.53 5.84
CA ILE A 226 -11.77 -2.33 5.12
C ILE A 226 -11.14 -3.36 6.05
N SER A 227 -11.12 -4.61 5.60
CA SER A 227 -10.32 -5.68 6.20
C SER A 227 -8.98 -5.79 5.50
N VAL A 228 -7.91 -5.94 6.28
CA VAL A 228 -6.54 -6.04 5.77
C VAL A 228 -5.88 -7.31 6.29
N PHE A 229 -5.26 -8.06 5.40
CA PHE A 229 -4.51 -9.27 5.69
C PHE A 229 -3.10 -9.09 5.14
N ARG A 230 -2.05 -9.29 5.95
CA ARG A 230 -0.66 -9.04 5.58
C ARG A 230 0.20 -10.24 5.94
N GLY A 231 1.10 -10.63 5.05
CA GLY A 231 2.03 -11.73 5.29
C GLY A 231 1.43 -13.14 5.12
N ILE A 232 0.47 -13.33 4.22
CA ILE A 232 -0.08 -14.67 3.90
C ILE A 232 0.91 -15.43 3.02
N PRO A 233 1.44 -16.60 3.42
CA PRO A 233 2.32 -17.39 2.55
C PRO A 233 1.54 -17.96 1.36
N TYR A 234 2.01 -17.70 0.14
CA TYR A 234 1.41 -18.25 -1.08
C TYR A 234 2.22 -19.40 -1.70
N ALA A 235 3.45 -19.60 -1.22
CA ALA A 235 4.34 -20.69 -1.58
C ALA A 235 5.14 -21.16 -0.36
N ALA A 236 5.79 -22.32 -0.45
CA ALA A 236 6.77 -22.74 0.57
C ALA A 236 8.00 -21.83 0.54
N PRO A 237 8.70 -21.65 1.68
CA PRO A 237 9.94 -20.88 1.73
C PRO A 237 10.97 -21.42 0.73
N PRO A 238 11.49 -20.61 -0.21
CA PRO A 238 12.44 -21.04 -1.25
C PRO A 238 13.89 -21.18 -0.73
N VAL A 239 14.06 -21.86 0.42
CA VAL A 239 15.32 -22.03 1.14
C VAL A 239 15.96 -23.39 0.87
N GLY A 240 17.27 -23.49 1.10
CA GLY A 240 18.01 -24.75 1.02
C GLY A 240 17.83 -25.44 -0.35
N PRO A 241 17.32 -26.69 -0.42
CA PRO A 241 17.07 -27.38 -1.69
C PRO A 241 16.07 -26.68 -2.62
N LEU A 242 15.19 -25.81 -2.08
CA LEU A 242 14.22 -25.04 -2.86
C LEU A 242 14.79 -23.73 -3.43
N ARG A 243 16.03 -23.36 -3.06
CA ARG A 243 16.71 -22.21 -3.67
C ARG A 243 16.93 -22.47 -5.15
N TRP A 244 16.54 -21.48 -5.97
CA TRP A 244 16.52 -21.56 -7.44
C TRP A 244 15.68 -22.73 -7.99
N ARG A 245 14.53 -22.97 -7.37
CA ARG A 245 13.46 -23.84 -7.90
C ARG A 245 12.20 -23.04 -8.17
N ALA A 246 11.32 -23.60 -8.99
CA ALA A 246 9.94 -23.13 -9.08
C ALA A 246 9.28 -23.17 -7.69
N PRO A 247 8.36 -22.22 -7.37
CA PRO A 247 7.66 -22.20 -6.09
C PRO A 247 6.97 -23.53 -5.78
N ALA A 248 7.27 -24.09 -4.62
CA ALA A 248 6.53 -25.24 -4.10
C ALA A 248 5.25 -24.78 -3.40
N ALA A 249 4.28 -25.69 -3.25
CA ALA A 249 3.00 -25.42 -2.61
C ALA A 249 3.20 -24.88 -1.17
N PRO A 250 2.37 -23.90 -0.72
CA PRO A 250 2.48 -23.33 0.62
C PRO A 250 2.27 -24.39 1.71
N LEU A 251 3.07 -24.33 2.76
CA LEU A 251 2.97 -25.24 3.89
C LEU A 251 1.66 -25.02 4.65
N ALA A 252 0.92 -26.11 4.89
CA ALA A 252 -0.29 -26.06 5.71
C ALA A 252 0.04 -25.83 7.19
N TRP A 253 -0.87 -25.18 7.92
CA TRP A 253 -0.77 -24.96 9.37
C TRP A 253 -2.06 -25.36 10.09
N ASN A 254 -1.93 -25.66 11.38
CA ASN A 254 -3.04 -25.91 12.28
C ASN A 254 -3.44 -24.63 13.03
N GLY A 255 -4.71 -24.51 13.42
CA GLY A 255 -5.23 -23.33 14.13
C GLY A 255 -5.48 -22.12 13.22
N VAL A 256 -5.65 -20.95 13.85
CA VAL A 256 -5.87 -19.67 13.17
C VAL A 256 -4.57 -18.86 13.18
N ARG A 257 -4.07 -18.50 12.00
CA ARG A 257 -2.89 -17.65 11.85
C ARG A 257 -3.29 -16.18 11.82
N ASN A 258 -2.71 -15.37 12.70
CA ASN A 258 -2.85 -13.93 12.61
C ASN A 258 -1.97 -13.38 11.48
N VAL A 259 -2.56 -12.66 10.53
CA VAL A 259 -1.91 -12.06 9.36
C VAL A 259 -2.19 -10.56 9.34
N ASP A 260 -1.72 -9.84 10.37
CA ASP A 260 -1.88 -8.38 10.52
C ASP A 260 -0.59 -7.58 10.18
N THR A 261 0.52 -8.30 9.99
CA THR A 261 1.87 -7.75 9.80
C THR A 261 2.45 -8.19 8.47
N PHE A 262 3.11 -7.28 7.74
CA PHE A 262 3.76 -7.61 6.48
C PHE A 262 4.86 -8.67 6.65
N GLY A 263 4.97 -9.59 5.69
CA GLY A 263 6.08 -10.53 5.62
C GLY A 263 7.42 -9.83 5.31
N PRO A 264 8.56 -10.51 5.54
CA PRO A 264 9.87 -9.94 5.24
C PRO A 264 10.04 -9.69 3.74
N ALA A 265 10.81 -8.67 3.38
CA ALA A 265 11.20 -8.45 2.00
C ALA A 265 12.13 -9.58 1.52
N CYS A 266 12.10 -9.90 0.23
CA CYS A 266 13.06 -10.84 -0.34
C CYS A 266 14.49 -10.28 -0.27
N PRO A 267 15.52 -11.13 -0.15
CA PRO A 267 16.89 -10.65 0.01
C PRO A 267 17.34 -9.83 -1.19
N GLN A 268 17.89 -8.66 -0.91
CA GLN A 268 18.28 -7.66 -1.89
C GLN A 268 19.35 -6.73 -1.30
N PRO A 269 20.23 -6.14 -2.14
CA PRO A 269 21.17 -5.13 -1.69
C PRO A 269 20.45 -4.02 -0.90
N GLY A 270 20.95 -3.68 0.30
CA GLY A 270 20.32 -2.69 1.17
C GLY A 270 20.13 -1.31 0.50
N GLY A 271 19.07 -0.58 0.89
CA GLY A 271 18.74 0.73 0.34
C GLY A 271 17.33 1.20 0.69
N GLU A 272 16.85 2.26 0.02
CA GLU A 272 15.50 2.81 0.24
C GLU A 272 14.37 1.80 -0.05
N MET A 273 14.58 0.82 -0.95
CA MET A 273 13.55 -0.12 -1.40
C MET A 273 13.15 -1.20 -0.36
N ALA A 274 14.02 -1.48 0.62
CA ALA A 274 13.75 -2.42 1.72
C ALA A 274 13.99 -1.75 3.09
N LYS A 275 13.99 -0.41 3.12
CA LYS A 275 14.30 0.36 4.32
C LYS A 275 13.29 0.07 5.44
N GLY A 276 13.80 -0.25 6.62
CA GLY A 276 12.98 -0.54 7.80
C GLY A 276 12.29 -1.91 7.80
N LEU A 277 12.55 -2.78 6.82
CA LEU A 277 12.00 -4.14 6.77
C LEU A 277 13.08 -5.19 7.01
N ALA A 278 12.71 -6.26 7.71
CA ALA A 278 13.52 -7.47 7.76
C ALA A 278 13.60 -8.11 6.36
N GLN A 279 14.74 -8.70 6.05
CA GLN A 279 14.94 -9.50 4.83
C GLN A 279 15.09 -10.97 5.19
N SER A 280 14.50 -11.84 4.38
CA SER A 280 14.57 -13.30 4.55
C SER A 280 14.31 -13.97 3.21
N GLU A 281 14.95 -15.11 2.95
CA GLU A 281 14.56 -15.97 1.81
C GLU A 281 13.14 -16.53 1.96
N ASP A 282 12.64 -16.66 3.19
CA ASP A 282 11.22 -16.93 3.47
C ASP A 282 10.39 -15.64 3.27
N CYS A 283 10.32 -15.17 2.03
CA CYS A 283 9.66 -13.92 1.66
C CYS A 283 8.39 -14.08 0.83
N LEU A 284 8.05 -15.30 0.34
CA LEU A 284 6.96 -15.55 -0.62
C LEU A 284 5.58 -15.43 0.04
N THR A 285 5.22 -14.18 0.35
CA THR A 285 4.01 -13.78 1.06
C THR A 285 3.24 -12.73 0.26
N LEU A 286 1.94 -12.66 0.51
CA LEU A 286 1.03 -11.68 -0.08
C LEU A 286 0.16 -10.99 0.97
N ASN A 287 -0.44 -9.88 0.56
CA ASN A 287 -1.26 -9.00 1.37
C ASN A 287 -2.56 -8.70 0.62
N ILE A 288 -3.66 -8.52 1.33
CA ILE A 288 -5.00 -8.34 0.79
C ILE A 288 -5.71 -7.20 1.50
N TRP A 289 -6.31 -6.28 0.74
CA TRP A 289 -7.27 -5.29 1.22
C TRP A 289 -8.62 -5.59 0.58
N THR A 290 -9.68 -5.65 1.38
CA THR A 290 -11.04 -5.94 0.90
C THR A 290 -12.09 -5.20 1.71
N ASN A 291 -13.10 -4.67 1.03
CA ASN A 291 -14.31 -4.14 1.67
C ASN A 291 -15.45 -5.18 1.69
N ALA A 292 -15.21 -6.39 1.19
CA ALA A 292 -16.23 -7.43 1.13
C ALA A 292 -16.53 -7.96 2.54
N LYS A 293 -17.82 -8.15 2.83
CA LYS A 293 -18.26 -8.73 4.10
C LYS A 293 -18.50 -10.22 3.93
N PRO A 294 -18.32 -11.03 5.00
CA PRO A 294 -18.70 -12.44 4.97
C PRO A 294 -20.17 -12.60 4.53
N GLY A 295 -20.39 -13.40 3.49
CA GLY A 295 -21.73 -13.65 2.94
C GLY A 295 -22.19 -12.68 1.84
N ASP A 296 -21.38 -11.69 1.45
CA ASP A 296 -21.70 -10.83 0.30
C ASP A 296 -21.99 -11.68 -0.95
N PRO A 297 -23.16 -11.49 -1.61
CA PRO A 297 -23.53 -12.28 -2.78
C PRO A 297 -22.73 -11.88 -4.02
N GLU A 298 -22.33 -10.61 -4.11
CA GLU A 298 -21.58 -10.08 -5.23
C GLU A 298 -20.07 -10.18 -4.95
N LYS A 299 -19.35 -10.82 -5.87
CA LYS A 299 -17.90 -10.95 -5.81
C LYS A 299 -17.21 -9.73 -6.42
N ARG A 300 -16.14 -9.26 -5.78
CA ARG A 300 -15.40 -8.06 -6.19
C ARG A 300 -14.31 -8.41 -7.22
N PRO A 301 -14.06 -7.55 -8.23
CA PRO A 301 -12.90 -7.71 -9.10
C PRO A 301 -11.61 -7.58 -8.29
N VAL A 302 -10.54 -8.23 -8.76
CA VAL A 302 -9.28 -8.36 -8.04
C VAL A 302 -8.18 -7.66 -8.81
N TYR A 303 -7.42 -6.80 -8.13
CA TYR A 303 -6.22 -6.18 -8.64
C TYR A 303 -4.99 -6.81 -7.98
N VAL A 304 -4.13 -7.43 -8.77
CA VAL A 304 -2.88 -8.05 -8.29
C VAL A 304 -1.71 -7.18 -8.73
N TRP A 305 -1.05 -6.56 -7.76
CA TRP A 305 0.04 -5.61 -7.97
C TRP A 305 1.41 -6.27 -7.86
N ILE A 306 2.22 -6.08 -8.90
CA ILE A 306 3.62 -6.52 -9.01
C ILE A 306 4.51 -5.28 -8.89
N TYR A 307 5.37 -5.23 -7.87
CA TYR A 307 6.24 -4.06 -7.64
C TYR A 307 7.44 -4.00 -8.59
N GLY A 308 7.97 -2.78 -8.76
CA GLY A 308 9.15 -2.46 -9.58
C GLY A 308 10.51 -2.75 -8.92
N GLY A 309 11.51 -1.91 -9.16
CA GLY A 309 12.85 -2.07 -8.55
C GLY A 309 13.87 -2.83 -9.40
N GLY A 310 13.70 -2.81 -10.73
CA GLY A 310 14.69 -3.32 -11.69
C GLY A 310 14.91 -4.84 -11.63
N PHE A 311 13.99 -5.59 -11.02
CA PHE A 311 14.17 -7.00 -10.65
C PHE A 311 15.29 -7.26 -9.65
N ILE A 312 15.89 -6.22 -9.03
CA ILE A 312 16.98 -6.34 -8.05
C ILE A 312 16.50 -6.07 -6.62
N GLY A 313 15.43 -5.29 -6.45
CA GLY A 313 14.86 -4.96 -5.15
C GLY A 313 13.39 -4.58 -5.24
N GLY A 314 12.81 -4.22 -4.10
CA GLY A 314 11.39 -3.90 -3.92
C GLY A 314 10.69 -4.81 -2.90
N THR A 315 9.45 -4.45 -2.56
CA THR A 315 8.59 -5.20 -1.63
C THR A 315 7.12 -4.87 -1.85
N GLY A 316 6.24 -5.86 -1.69
CA GLY A 316 4.79 -5.67 -1.72
C GLY A 316 4.25 -4.92 -0.50
N ALA A 317 5.10 -4.66 0.51
CA ALA A 317 4.75 -3.90 1.71
C ALA A 317 4.98 -2.38 1.59
N SER A 318 5.38 -1.87 0.41
CA SER A 318 5.69 -0.45 0.26
C SER A 318 4.44 0.43 0.45
N PRO A 319 4.51 1.53 1.24
CA PRO A 319 3.35 2.40 1.50
C PRO A 319 2.64 2.97 0.26
N PRO A 320 3.32 3.30 -0.86
CA PRO A 320 2.65 3.70 -2.10
C PRO A 320 1.71 2.65 -2.71
N PHE A 321 1.77 1.39 -2.25
CA PHE A 321 0.92 0.30 -2.72
C PHE A 321 -0.21 -0.03 -1.74
N ASP A 322 -0.44 0.82 -0.73
CA ASP A 322 -1.53 0.63 0.21
C ASP A 322 -2.88 0.58 -0.54
N GLY A 323 -3.54 -0.57 -0.48
CA GLY A 323 -4.71 -0.88 -1.28
C GLY A 323 -6.04 -0.34 -0.74
N GLU A 324 -6.03 0.40 0.38
CA GLU A 324 -7.25 0.71 1.11
C GLU A 324 -8.22 1.61 0.32
N ALA A 325 -7.70 2.60 -0.41
CA ALA A 325 -8.54 3.52 -1.18
C ALA A 325 -9.18 2.86 -2.42
N LEU A 326 -8.46 1.96 -3.09
CA LEU A 326 -9.05 1.12 -4.15
C LEU A 326 -10.06 0.11 -3.55
N ALA A 327 -9.81 -0.40 -2.35
CA ALA A 327 -10.74 -1.29 -1.66
C ALA A 327 -12.07 -0.59 -1.32
N ARG A 328 -12.05 0.68 -0.90
CA ARG A 328 -13.27 1.50 -0.75
C ARG A 328 -14.08 1.58 -2.05
N LYS A 329 -13.42 1.55 -3.21
CA LYS A 329 -14.07 1.56 -4.53
C LYS A 329 -14.60 0.17 -4.93
N GLY A 330 -14.61 -0.83 -4.04
CA GLY A 330 -15.15 -2.17 -4.33
C GLY A 330 -14.22 -3.05 -5.15
N VAL A 331 -12.91 -2.88 -5.00
CA VAL A 331 -11.86 -3.72 -5.58
C VAL A 331 -11.17 -4.51 -4.48
N ILE A 332 -10.80 -5.76 -4.71
CA ILE A 332 -9.84 -6.43 -3.83
C ILE A 332 -8.44 -6.15 -4.34
N VAL A 333 -7.58 -5.60 -3.49
CA VAL A 333 -6.17 -5.35 -3.84
C VAL A 333 -5.30 -6.42 -3.23
N VAL A 334 -4.44 -7.02 -4.04
CA VAL A 334 -3.44 -8.01 -3.63
C VAL A 334 -2.06 -7.44 -3.97
N THR A 335 -1.18 -7.31 -2.99
CA THR A 335 0.26 -7.07 -3.21
C THR A 335 1.04 -8.28 -2.73
N PHE A 336 2.21 -8.54 -3.28
CA PHE A 336 2.99 -9.72 -2.88
C PHE A 336 4.48 -9.52 -3.12
N ASN A 337 5.28 -10.40 -2.51
CA ASN A 337 6.73 -10.49 -2.69
C ASN A 337 7.10 -11.58 -3.69
N TYR A 338 8.04 -11.28 -4.59
CA TYR A 338 8.67 -12.23 -5.51
C TYR A 338 10.20 -12.16 -5.38
N ARG A 339 10.91 -13.25 -5.65
CA ARG A 339 12.38 -13.28 -5.58
C ARG A 339 12.99 -12.33 -6.60
N VAL A 340 13.98 -11.56 -6.14
CA VAL A 340 14.71 -10.55 -6.92
C VAL A 340 16.20 -10.90 -7.00
N GLY A 341 16.91 -10.20 -7.87
CA GLY A 341 18.35 -10.27 -8.04
C GLY A 341 18.82 -11.66 -8.42
N VAL A 342 19.99 -12.05 -7.92
CA VAL A 342 20.54 -13.40 -8.13
C VAL A 342 19.59 -14.51 -7.65
N LEU A 343 18.79 -14.29 -6.60
CA LEU A 343 17.86 -15.30 -6.08
C LEU A 343 16.65 -15.48 -7.01
N GLY A 344 16.24 -14.42 -7.71
CA GLY A 344 15.15 -14.43 -8.68
C GLY A 344 15.56 -14.86 -10.08
N PHE A 345 16.81 -14.60 -10.49
CA PHE A 345 17.19 -14.63 -11.91
C PHE A 345 18.55 -15.27 -12.25
N LEU A 346 19.17 -16.02 -11.33
CA LEU A 346 20.37 -16.81 -11.66
C LEU A 346 20.04 -17.94 -12.65
N ALA A 347 20.81 -18.03 -13.73
CA ALA A 347 20.78 -19.15 -14.66
C ALA A 347 22.15 -19.83 -14.69
N THR A 348 22.18 -21.16 -14.68
CA THR A 348 23.39 -21.96 -14.96
C THR A 348 22.97 -23.24 -15.71
N PRO A 349 23.88 -23.90 -16.45
CA PRO A 349 23.55 -25.17 -17.12
C PRO A 349 23.14 -26.28 -16.15
N GLU A 350 23.64 -26.26 -14.91
CA GLU A 350 23.20 -27.17 -13.84
C GLU A 350 21.75 -26.90 -13.48
N LEU A 351 21.36 -25.65 -13.24
CA LEU A 351 19.98 -25.25 -12.92
C LEU A 351 19.02 -25.55 -14.08
N SER A 352 19.43 -25.29 -15.33
CA SER A 352 18.62 -25.59 -16.52
C SER A 352 18.33 -27.08 -16.66
N ARG A 353 19.32 -27.95 -16.40
CA ARG A 353 19.13 -29.41 -16.38
C ARG A 353 18.24 -29.84 -15.21
N GLU A 354 18.44 -29.22 -14.04
CA GLU A 354 17.73 -29.58 -12.81
C GLU A 354 16.23 -29.24 -12.88
N SER A 355 15.85 -28.26 -13.69
CA SER A 355 14.46 -27.82 -13.82
C SER A 355 13.57 -28.81 -14.56
N GLY A 356 14.14 -29.71 -15.37
CA GLY A 356 13.38 -30.63 -16.23
C GLY A 356 12.77 -29.96 -17.48
N HIS A 357 13.12 -28.69 -17.75
CA HIS A 357 12.62 -27.91 -18.87
C HIS A 357 13.75 -27.36 -19.77
N ASP A 358 15.01 -27.71 -19.49
CA ASP A 358 16.20 -27.13 -20.12
C ASP A 358 16.21 -25.58 -20.03
N ALA A 359 15.69 -25.06 -18.91
CA ALA A 359 15.46 -23.63 -18.68
C ALA A 359 15.77 -23.22 -17.23
N SER A 360 16.32 -22.02 -17.02
CA SER A 360 16.56 -21.43 -15.70
C SER A 360 16.60 -19.89 -15.75
N GLY A 361 16.57 -19.24 -14.58
CA GLY A 361 16.72 -17.78 -14.45
C GLY A 361 15.44 -16.95 -14.40
N ASN A 362 14.26 -17.57 -14.33
CA ASN A 362 12.97 -16.86 -14.25
C ASN A 362 12.19 -17.16 -12.96
N TYR A 363 12.89 -17.42 -11.85
CA TYR A 363 12.24 -17.78 -10.58
C TYR A 363 11.34 -16.67 -10.05
N GLY A 364 11.72 -15.40 -10.20
CA GLY A 364 10.85 -14.26 -9.86
C GLY A 364 9.54 -14.22 -10.68
N LEU A 365 9.58 -14.57 -11.97
CA LEU A 365 8.36 -14.67 -12.79
C LEU A 365 7.52 -15.92 -12.44
N LEU A 366 8.17 -17.01 -12.04
CA LEU A 366 7.48 -18.19 -11.52
C LEU A 366 6.79 -17.89 -10.18
N ASP A 367 7.38 -17.03 -9.35
CA ASP A 367 6.77 -16.50 -8.12
C ASP A 367 5.52 -15.67 -8.45
N ASP A 368 5.59 -14.77 -9.43
CA ASP A 368 4.43 -14.01 -9.93
C ASP A 368 3.29 -14.95 -10.37
N ILE A 369 3.62 -16.00 -11.13
CA ILE A 369 2.64 -17.01 -11.58
C ILE A 369 2.06 -17.77 -10.39
N ALA A 370 2.88 -18.16 -9.41
CA ALA A 370 2.42 -18.89 -8.23
C ALA A 370 1.48 -18.04 -7.35
N ALA A 371 1.76 -16.74 -7.20
CA ALA A 371 0.88 -15.81 -6.50
C ALA A 371 -0.48 -15.68 -7.21
N LEU A 372 -0.48 -15.58 -8.55
CA LEU A 372 -1.72 -15.55 -9.34
C LEU A 372 -2.51 -16.85 -9.25
N GLN A 373 -1.84 -18.00 -9.27
CA GLN A 373 -2.49 -19.29 -9.06
C GLN A 373 -3.09 -19.41 -7.65
N TRP A 374 -2.40 -18.89 -6.62
CA TRP A 374 -2.95 -18.80 -5.27
C TRP A 374 -4.20 -17.92 -5.23
N VAL A 375 -4.17 -16.75 -5.90
CA VAL A 375 -5.33 -15.86 -6.03
C VAL A 375 -6.51 -16.61 -6.66
N LYS A 376 -6.29 -17.31 -7.78
CA LYS A 376 -7.36 -18.10 -8.43
C LYS A 376 -8.00 -19.13 -7.49
N ARG A 377 -7.21 -19.77 -6.61
CA ARG A 377 -7.72 -20.79 -5.68
C ARG A 377 -8.37 -20.22 -4.42
N ASN A 378 -7.92 -19.06 -3.93
CA ASN A 378 -8.26 -18.61 -2.57
C ASN A 378 -9.05 -17.29 -2.50
N ILE A 379 -9.00 -16.44 -3.52
CA ILE A 379 -9.52 -15.05 -3.39
C ILE A 379 -11.03 -14.98 -3.16
N ALA A 380 -11.77 -16.01 -3.56
CA ALA A 380 -13.22 -16.12 -3.32
C ALA A 380 -13.59 -16.12 -1.82
N ALA A 381 -12.68 -16.62 -0.97
CA ALA A 381 -12.83 -16.61 0.49
C ALA A 381 -12.74 -15.20 1.09
N PHE A 382 -12.10 -14.27 0.37
CA PHE A 382 -11.99 -12.84 0.72
C PHE A 382 -13.07 -11.98 0.03
N GLY A 383 -14.04 -12.62 -0.64
CA GLY A 383 -15.09 -11.95 -1.40
C GLY A 383 -14.71 -11.60 -2.85
N GLY A 384 -13.58 -12.09 -3.34
CA GLY A 384 -13.10 -11.80 -4.71
C GLY A 384 -13.70 -12.70 -5.77
N ASP A 385 -13.70 -12.21 -7.00
CA ASP A 385 -14.04 -12.95 -8.20
C ASP A 385 -12.74 -13.43 -8.88
N PRO A 386 -12.40 -14.74 -8.82
CA PRO A 386 -11.18 -15.26 -9.41
C PRO A 386 -11.16 -15.11 -10.95
N ASP A 387 -12.30 -14.87 -11.60
CA ASP A 387 -12.37 -14.70 -13.05
C ASP A 387 -12.27 -13.21 -13.47
N LYS A 388 -12.29 -12.29 -12.50
CA LYS A 388 -12.10 -10.86 -12.73
C LYS A 388 -10.78 -10.33 -12.16
N VAL A 389 -9.69 -11.04 -12.43
CA VAL A 389 -8.33 -10.63 -12.05
C VAL A 389 -7.73 -9.69 -13.10
N THR A 390 -7.24 -8.55 -12.63
CA THR A 390 -6.40 -7.60 -13.39
C THR A 390 -5.02 -7.58 -12.74
N ILE A 391 -3.97 -7.78 -13.54
CA ILE A 391 -2.60 -7.59 -13.05
C ILE A 391 -2.14 -6.15 -13.32
N GLY A 392 -1.39 -5.58 -12.39
CA GLY A 392 -0.79 -4.28 -12.58
C GLY A 392 0.63 -4.24 -12.06
N GLY A 393 1.44 -3.35 -12.58
CA GLY A 393 2.79 -3.14 -12.07
C GLY A 393 3.40 -1.85 -12.58
N GLN A 394 4.52 -1.48 -11.97
CA GLN A 394 5.34 -0.33 -12.38
C GLN A 394 6.79 -0.76 -12.58
N SER A 395 7.48 -0.16 -13.56
CA SER A 395 8.87 -0.47 -13.86
C SER A 395 9.07 -1.98 -14.07
N ALA A 396 10.03 -2.63 -13.41
CA ALA A 396 10.22 -4.08 -13.48
C ALA A 396 8.93 -4.89 -13.25
N GLY A 397 8.03 -4.46 -12.36
CA GLY A 397 6.74 -5.11 -12.17
C GLY A 397 5.81 -4.95 -13.37
N ALA A 398 5.87 -3.80 -14.06
CA ALA A 398 5.23 -3.65 -15.36
C ALA A 398 5.91 -4.54 -16.43
N GLY A 399 7.23 -4.71 -16.34
CA GLY A 399 8.02 -5.75 -16.99
C GLY A 399 7.39 -7.14 -16.84
N SER A 400 7.20 -7.59 -15.60
CA SER A 400 6.49 -8.83 -15.29
C SER A 400 5.11 -8.87 -15.94
N VAL A 401 4.29 -7.81 -15.84
CA VAL A 401 2.99 -7.74 -16.53
C VAL A 401 3.15 -8.04 -18.02
N GLY A 402 4.09 -7.41 -18.71
CA GLY A 402 4.37 -7.70 -20.12
C GLY A 402 4.81 -9.13 -20.38
N PHE A 403 5.81 -9.65 -19.65
CA PHE A 403 6.28 -11.03 -19.83
C PHE A 403 5.17 -12.07 -19.57
N LEU A 404 4.33 -11.86 -18.55
CA LEU A 404 3.21 -12.75 -18.24
C LEU A 404 2.17 -12.76 -19.37
N THR A 405 1.95 -11.64 -20.07
CA THR A 405 1.08 -11.64 -21.27
C THR A 405 1.64 -12.45 -22.44
N LEU A 406 2.93 -12.77 -22.42
CA LEU A 406 3.59 -13.60 -23.44
C LEU A 406 3.87 -15.03 -22.96
N SER A 407 3.69 -15.30 -21.66
CA SER A 407 3.95 -16.60 -21.06
C SER A 407 2.74 -17.54 -21.19
N PRO A 408 2.91 -18.75 -21.76
CA PRO A 408 1.86 -19.77 -21.76
C PRO A 408 1.47 -20.24 -20.35
N LEU A 409 2.40 -20.16 -19.40
CA LEU A 409 2.18 -20.60 -18.01
C LEU A 409 1.20 -19.68 -17.25
N ALA A 410 1.04 -18.44 -17.71
CA ALA A 410 0.14 -17.47 -17.11
C ALA A 410 -1.25 -17.41 -17.78
N LYS A 411 -1.51 -18.27 -18.78
CA LYS A 411 -2.75 -18.26 -19.56
C LYS A 411 -3.97 -18.50 -18.66
N GLY A 412 -4.94 -17.60 -18.72
CA GLY A 412 -6.21 -17.70 -17.98
C GLY A 412 -6.15 -17.28 -16.51
N LEU A 413 -5.00 -16.77 -16.05
CA LEU A 413 -4.85 -16.28 -14.67
C LEU A 413 -5.34 -14.83 -14.48
N PHE A 414 -5.45 -14.06 -15.56
CA PHE A 414 -5.93 -12.68 -15.56
C PHE A 414 -6.65 -12.34 -16.87
N ARG A 415 -7.46 -11.27 -16.86
CA ARG A 415 -8.24 -10.79 -18.00
C ARG A 415 -7.90 -9.38 -18.46
N ALA A 416 -7.09 -8.66 -17.68
CA ALA A 416 -6.63 -7.31 -17.98
C ALA A 416 -5.26 -7.02 -17.36
N GLY A 417 -4.55 -6.05 -17.93
CA GLY A 417 -3.19 -5.65 -17.52
C GLY A 417 -3.02 -4.13 -17.46
N ILE A 418 -2.32 -3.63 -16.45
CA ILE A 418 -1.92 -2.23 -16.32
C ILE A 418 -0.40 -2.16 -16.16
N ALA A 419 0.31 -1.65 -17.18
CA ALA A 419 1.77 -1.63 -17.22
C ALA A 419 2.30 -0.19 -17.19
N GLN A 420 2.70 0.25 -16.02
CA GLN A 420 3.19 1.60 -15.77
C GLN A 420 4.70 1.71 -16.04
N SER A 421 5.10 2.55 -16.99
CA SER A 421 6.50 2.76 -17.41
C SER A 421 7.17 1.48 -17.97
N HIS A 422 6.51 0.88 -18.98
CA HIS A 422 6.92 -0.38 -19.61
C HIS A 422 6.94 -0.35 -21.14
N ALA A 423 5.80 0.01 -21.75
CA ALA A 423 5.56 -0.24 -23.16
C ALA A 423 6.49 0.56 -24.09
N ARG A 424 7.38 -0.14 -24.80
CA ARG A 424 8.32 0.45 -25.76
C ARG A 424 8.33 -0.34 -27.06
N TYR A 425 8.57 0.36 -28.17
CA TYR A 425 8.67 -0.26 -29.48
C TYR A 425 9.91 -1.18 -29.52
N PRO A 426 9.82 -2.44 -30.01
CA PRO A 426 10.94 -3.38 -30.01
C PRO A 426 12.24 -2.88 -30.66
N ARG A 427 12.20 -1.87 -31.53
CA ARG A 427 13.39 -1.27 -32.15
C ARG A 427 13.87 0.02 -31.47
N ASP A 428 13.24 0.43 -30.37
CA ASP A 428 13.74 1.47 -29.49
C ASP A 428 14.96 0.94 -28.73
N THR A 429 16.11 1.58 -28.87
CA THR A 429 17.35 1.09 -28.24
C THR A 429 17.34 1.26 -26.72
N GLU A 430 16.50 2.15 -26.18
CA GLU A 430 16.34 2.32 -24.73
C GLU A 430 15.63 1.12 -24.09
N LEU A 431 14.76 0.43 -24.85
CA LEU A 431 14.04 -0.77 -24.42
C LEU A 431 14.98 -1.81 -23.79
N ARG A 432 16.19 -1.92 -24.32
CA ARG A 432 17.22 -2.90 -23.94
C ARG A 432 17.70 -2.78 -22.50
N TYR A 433 17.48 -1.65 -21.82
CA TYR A 433 17.81 -1.51 -20.40
C TYR A 433 16.66 -1.10 -19.48
N LEU A 434 15.51 -0.74 -20.05
CA LEU A 434 14.30 -0.43 -19.28
C LEU A 434 13.67 -1.71 -18.71
N SER A 435 12.50 -1.58 -18.10
CA SER A 435 11.76 -2.63 -17.39
C SER A 435 11.46 -3.91 -18.20
N VAL A 436 11.63 -3.86 -19.51
CA VAL A 436 11.41 -4.96 -20.47
C VAL A 436 12.69 -5.62 -20.95
N SER A 437 13.84 -5.22 -20.42
CA SER A 437 15.10 -5.86 -20.76
C SER A 437 15.08 -7.35 -20.42
N TRP A 438 15.64 -8.16 -21.32
CA TRP A 438 15.73 -9.61 -21.19
C TRP A 438 17.11 -10.11 -21.63
N ARG A 439 17.40 -11.39 -21.37
CA ARG A 439 18.65 -12.08 -21.80
C ARG A 439 18.37 -13.40 -22.52
N PRO A 440 19.13 -13.77 -23.56
CA PRO A 440 19.11 -15.13 -24.06
C PRO A 440 19.63 -16.10 -22.99
N LEU A 441 19.01 -17.28 -22.86
CA LEU A 441 19.39 -18.30 -21.87
C LEU A 441 20.89 -18.59 -21.83
N LYS A 442 21.51 -18.87 -22.98
CA LYS A 442 22.96 -19.18 -23.04
C LYS A 442 23.84 -18.06 -22.50
N THR A 443 23.45 -16.80 -22.70
CA THR A 443 24.18 -15.64 -22.18
C THR A 443 23.98 -15.52 -20.68
N ALA A 444 22.76 -15.76 -20.18
CA ALA A 444 22.46 -15.79 -18.76
C ALA A 444 23.22 -16.92 -18.03
N GLU A 445 23.27 -18.12 -18.60
CA GLU A 445 24.01 -19.27 -18.06
C GLU A 445 25.51 -19.00 -17.94
N LYS A 446 26.12 -18.43 -18.98
CA LYS A 446 27.53 -18.04 -18.96
C LYS A 446 27.81 -17.00 -17.86
N ALA A 447 26.92 -16.01 -17.71
CA ALA A 447 27.04 -15.00 -16.66
C ALA A 447 26.87 -15.61 -15.26
N GLY A 448 25.93 -16.55 -15.08
CA GLY A 448 25.73 -17.22 -13.79
C GLY A 448 26.89 -18.15 -13.41
N GLN A 449 27.51 -18.84 -14.37
CA GLN A 449 28.75 -19.59 -14.13
C GLN A 449 29.90 -18.67 -13.70
N HIS A 450 30.06 -17.53 -14.38
CA HIS A 450 31.08 -16.55 -13.99
C HIS A 450 30.82 -15.99 -12.59
N TYR A 451 29.57 -15.64 -12.30
CA TYR A 451 29.17 -15.18 -10.96
C TYR A 451 29.47 -16.23 -9.88
N ALA A 452 29.17 -17.51 -10.14
CA ALA A 452 29.48 -18.61 -9.21
C ALA A 452 30.98 -18.72 -8.93
N GLN A 453 31.81 -18.64 -9.98
CA GLN A 453 33.27 -18.63 -9.86
C GLN A 453 33.80 -17.44 -9.05
N GLN A 454 33.25 -16.24 -9.28
CA GLN A 454 33.62 -15.04 -8.51
C GLN A 454 33.31 -15.16 -7.02
N HIS A 455 32.30 -15.93 -6.66
CA HIS A 455 31.92 -16.21 -5.26
C HIS A 455 32.57 -17.49 -4.71
N GLY A 456 33.52 -18.09 -5.45
CA GLY A 456 34.26 -19.28 -5.02
C GLY A 456 33.44 -20.57 -5.01
N ALA A 457 32.28 -20.62 -5.66
CA ALA A 457 31.45 -21.80 -5.76
C ALA A 457 31.81 -22.63 -6.99
N ASN A 458 32.06 -23.93 -6.80
CA ASN A 458 32.41 -24.87 -7.87
C ASN A 458 31.24 -25.79 -8.25
N SER A 459 30.14 -25.74 -7.50
CA SER A 459 28.95 -26.55 -7.70
C SER A 459 27.67 -25.79 -7.31
N LEU A 460 26.52 -26.31 -7.75
CA LEU A 460 25.21 -25.83 -7.29
C LEU A 460 25.01 -26.08 -5.78
N GLU A 461 25.62 -27.13 -5.23
CA GLU A 461 25.61 -27.41 -3.80
C GLU A 461 26.32 -26.30 -3.01
N ASP A 462 27.50 -25.86 -3.46
CA ASP A 462 28.25 -24.75 -2.86
C ASP A 462 27.41 -23.46 -2.85
N LEU A 463 26.74 -23.16 -3.97
CA LEU A 463 25.87 -21.99 -4.10
C LEU A 463 24.65 -22.07 -3.16
N ARG A 464 24.04 -23.25 -2.99
CA ARG A 464 22.91 -23.44 -2.07
C ARG A 464 23.32 -23.42 -0.60
N ALA A 465 24.54 -23.85 -0.28
CA ALA A 465 25.09 -23.78 1.08
C ALA A 465 25.47 -22.35 1.49
N MET A 466 25.65 -21.44 0.52
CA MET A 466 26.05 -20.05 0.79
C MET A 466 24.95 -19.26 1.52
N PRO A 467 25.28 -18.46 2.54
CA PRO A 467 24.32 -17.50 3.12
C PRO A 467 23.82 -16.53 2.06
N TRP A 468 22.53 -16.16 2.11
CA TRP A 468 21.97 -15.25 1.12
C TRP A 468 22.63 -13.88 1.17
N GLU A 469 23.16 -13.46 2.32
CA GLU A 469 23.88 -12.20 2.51
C GLU A 469 25.07 -12.11 1.56
N LYS A 470 25.81 -13.21 1.39
CA LYS A 470 26.94 -13.30 0.46
C LYS A 470 26.48 -13.38 -0.98
N LEU A 471 25.35 -14.01 -1.27
CA LEU A 471 24.81 -14.08 -2.62
C LEU A 471 24.31 -12.71 -3.10
N ILE A 472 23.71 -11.89 -2.23
CA ILE A 472 23.24 -10.59 -2.68
C ILE A 472 24.38 -9.58 -2.92
N GLU A 473 25.61 -9.88 -2.47
CA GLU A 473 26.81 -9.15 -2.88
C GLU A 473 26.96 -9.25 -4.42
N GLY A 474 27.07 -8.10 -5.09
CA GLY A 474 27.12 -8.06 -6.56
C GLY A 474 25.78 -8.33 -7.27
N SER A 475 24.67 -8.54 -6.55
CA SER A 475 23.34 -8.71 -7.17
C SER A 475 22.89 -7.47 -7.97
N ALA A 476 23.38 -6.28 -7.61
CA ALA A 476 23.15 -5.02 -8.35
C ALA A 476 24.11 -4.78 -9.54
N THR A 477 24.88 -5.80 -9.95
CA THR A 477 25.80 -5.68 -11.10
C THR A 477 25.03 -5.33 -12.37
N ILE A 478 25.59 -4.44 -13.19
CA ILE A 478 25.03 -4.06 -14.50
C ILE A 478 25.65 -4.92 -15.62
N ASP A 479 24.87 -5.14 -16.67
CA ASP A 479 25.32 -5.82 -17.88
C ASP A 479 25.89 -4.79 -18.87
N ALA A 480 27.20 -4.56 -18.76
CA ALA A 480 27.91 -3.53 -19.53
C ALA A 480 27.96 -3.84 -21.05
N ASP A 481 27.74 -5.10 -21.45
CA ASP A 481 27.82 -5.56 -22.84
C ASP A 481 26.58 -5.17 -23.66
N VAL A 482 25.52 -4.67 -23.01
CA VAL A 482 24.30 -4.24 -23.70
C VAL A 482 24.46 -2.83 -24.25
N GLU A 483 24.56 -2.74 -25.58
CA GLU A 483 24.56 -1.47 -26.32
C GLU A 483 23.14 -0.92 -26.44
N THR A 484 22.94 0.34 -26.03
CA THR A 484 21.63 1.01 -25.94
C THR A 484 21.59 2.31 -26.74
N GLY A 485 22.70 2.73 -27.33
CA GLY A 485 22.86 4.05 -27.93
C GLY A 485 22.86 5.19 -26.90
N SER A 486 22.85 4.85 -25.60
CA SER A 486 22.88 5.76 -24.47
C SER A 486 23.73 5.19 -23.32
N ASP A 487 23.82 5.93 -22.21
CA ASP A 487 24.60 5.50 -21.05
C ASP A 487 23.80 4.54 -20.13
N GLY A 488 22.53 4.25 -20.45
CA GLY A 488 21.72 3.27 -19.71
C GLY A 488 22.21 1.83 -19.90
N LYS A 489 22.18 1.03 -18.83
CA LYS A 489 22.57 -0.39 -18.82
C LYS A 489 21.63 -1.20 -17.92
N PRO A 490 21.20 -2.40 -18.34
CA PRO A 490 20.29 -3.22 -17.54
C PRO A 490 21.03 -3.91 -16.38
N PRO A 491 20.32 -4.34 -15.34
CA PRO A 491 20.85 -5.25 -14.34
C PRO A 491 21.27 -6.59 -14.93
N LEU A 492 22.33 -7.21 -14.42
CA LEU A 492 22.84 -8.51 -14.87
C LEU A 492 21.81 -9.62 -14.66
N PHE A 493 21.16 -9.62 -13.49
CA PHE A 493 20.10 -10.54 -13.10
C PHE A 493 18.74 -9.91 -13.46
N ARG A 494 18.13 -10.44 -14.52
CA ARG A 494 16.87 -9.96 -15.11
C ARG A 494 16.23 -11.10 -15.92
N PRO A 495 14.98 -10.94 -16.40
CA PRO A 495 14.27 -11.98 -17.12
C PRO A 495 15.06 -12.61 -18.29
N VAL A 496 14.86 -13.92 -18.47
CA VAL A 496 15.57 -14.74 -19.46
C VAL A 496 14.56 -15.26 -20.50
N VAL A 497 14.86 -15.10 -21.79
CA VAL A 497 14.15 -15.86 -22.82
C VAL A 497 14.70 -17.28 -22.77
N ASP A 498 13.95 -18.15 -22.11
CA ASP A 498 14.37 -19.49 -21.69
C ASP A 498 13.66 -20.61 -22.46
N GLY A 499 12.71 -20.29 -23.33
CA GLY A 499 11.96 -21.29 -24.10
C GLY A 499 10.81 -21.95 -23.34
N TRP A 500 10.62 -21.64 -22.05
CA TRP A 500 9.59 -22.24 -21.19
C TRP A 500 8.70 -21.19 -20.52
N VAL A 501 9.26 -20.39 -19.61
CA VAL A 501 8.53 -19.31 -18.92
C VAL A 501 8.33 -18.15 -19.89
N ILE A 502 9.40 -17.76 -20.59
CA ILE A 502 9.37 -16.78 -21.68
C ILE A 502 9.83 -17.53 -22.95
N PRO A 503 8.90 -17.98 -23.80
CA PRO A 503 9.24 -18.83 -24.94
C PRO A 503 10.11 -18.13 -25.99
N GLN A 504 9.90 -16.84 -26.21
CA GLN A 504 10.55 -16.06 -27.26
C GLN A 504 10.54 -14.55 -26.93
N SER A 505 11.23 -13.76 -27.76
CA SER A 505 11.33 -12.30 -27.60
C SER A 505 9.97 -11.59 -27.76
N TYR A 506 9.90 -10.33 -27.33
CA TYR A 506 8.75 -9.45 -27.59
C TYR A 506 8.47 -9.30 -29.08
N TRP A 507 9.52 -9.04 -29.86
CA TRP A 507 9.39 -8.88 -31.30
C TRP A 507 8.78 -10.12 -31.95
N ASP A 508 9.32 -11.30 -31.63
CA ASP A 508 8.83 -12.56 -32.21
C ASP A 508 7.39 -12.85 -31.76
N SER A 509 7.06 -12.55 -30.50
CA SER A 509 5.69 -12.69 -29.97
C SER A 509 4.69 -11.80 -30.69
N TYR A 510 5.00 -10.51 -30.88
CA TYR A 510 4.10 -9.60 -31.57
C TYR A 510 3.98 -9.88 -33.07
N GLN A 511 5.02 -10.42 -33.70
CA GLN A 511 4.98 -10.84 -35.10
C GLN A 511 4.17 -12.12 -35.28
N ALA A 512 4.24 -13.05 -34.33
CA ALA A 512 3.43 -14.26 -34.30
C ALA A 512 1.99 -14.01 -33.81
N GLY A 513 1.73 -12.87 -33.17
CA GLY A 513 0.43 -12.53 -32.57
C GLY A 513 0.08 -13.40 -31.37
N THR A 514 1.07 -13.87 -30.61
CA THR A 514 0.90 -14.83 -29.51
C THR A 514 0.62 -14.19 -28.14
N GLN A 515 0.62 -12.86 -28.06
CA GLN A 515 0.23 -12.15 -26.85
C GLN A 515 -1.19 -12.53 -26.40
N GLN A 516 -1.41 -12.63 -25.08
CA GLN A 516 -2.72 -12.98 -24.54
C GLN A 516 -3.79 -11.92 -24.90
N PRO A 517 -5.02 -12.35 -25.25
CA PRO A 517 -6.11 -11.45 -25.66
C PRO A 517 -6.78 -10.82 -24.43
N ILE A 518 -6.20 -9.74 -23.92
CA ILE A 518 -6.67 -9.05 -22.69
C ILE A 518 -6.80 -7.54 -22.89
N ALA A 519 -7.67 -6.89 -22.10
CA ALA A 519 -7.67 -5.43 -22.04
C ALA A 519 -6.34 -4.93 -21.43
N TYR A 520 -5.78 -3.85 -21.96
CA TYR A 520 -4.45 -3.42 -21.56
C TYR A 520 -4.33 -1.90 -21.46
N VAL A 521 -3.64 -1.42 -20.43
CA VAL A 521 -3.28 -0.01 -20.26
C VAL A 521 -1.77 0.09 -20.10
N ALA A 522 -1.14 1.01 -20.83
CA ALA A 522 0.29 1.27 -20.70
C ALA A 522 0.62 2.76 -20.74
N GLY A 523 1.67 3.19 -20.06
CA GLY A 523 2.05 4.61 -20.11
C GLY A 523 3.46 4.87 -19.63
N ASN A 524 3.82 6.16 -19.62
CA ASN A 524 5.10 6.67 -19.13
C ASN A 524 4.86 7.97 -18.39
N ASN A 525 5.84 8.40 -17.61
CA ASN A 525 5.83 9.71 -16.99
C ASN A 525 6.61 10.74 -17.81
N LYS A 526 6.34 12.01 -17.57
CA LYS A 526 6.95 13.14 -18.28
C LYS A 526 8.44 13.32 -17.96
N ASP A 527 8.84 13.01 -16.73
CA ASP A 527 10.23 13.12 -16.27
C ASP A 527 10.84 11.73 -16.04
N GLU A 528 10.61 10.84 -17.01
CA GLU A 528 11.17 9.49 -17.10
C GLU A 528 12.61 9.47 -17.62
N THR A 529 13.30 8.34 -17.42
CA THR A 529 14.49 7.95 -18.20
C THR A 529 15.53 9.08 -18.40
N GLY A 530 15.79 9.84 -17.35
CA GLY A 530 16.78 10.92 -17.38
C GLY A 530 16.26 12.30 -17.83
N ALA A 531 14.95 12.52 -17.91
CA ALA A 531 14.37 13.86 -17.94
C ALA A 531 14.10 14.38 -16.51
N VAL A 532 14.18 15.69 -16.33
CA VAL A 532 13.85 16.41 -15.08
C VAL A 532 13.14 17.73 -15.40
N PRO A 533 12.45 18.34 -14.42
CA PRO A 533 12.04 19.73 -14.52
C PRO A 533 13.21 20.65 -14.83
N GLU A 534 12.94 21.68 -15.60
CA GLU A 534 13.90 22.71 -15.97
C GLU A 534 14.40 23.48 -14.73
N THR A 535 13.57 23.57 -13.69
CA THR A 535 13.91 24.10 -12.37
C THR A 535 15.05 23.33 -11.69
N ALA A 536 15.27 22.07 -12.05
CA ALA A 536 16.30 21.22 -11.45
C ALA A 536 17.71 21.50 -12.00
N PHE A 537 17.84 22.18 -13.16
CA PHE A 537 19.11 22.30 -13.87
C PHE A 537 20.20 22.99 -13.06
N ALA A 538 19.88 24.13 -12.45
CA ALA A 538 20.85 24.88 -11.64
C ALA A 538 21.37 24.03 -10.47
N THR A 539 20.44 23.41 -9.72
CA THR A 539 20.76 22.57 -8.56
C THR A 539 21.57 21.34 -8.94
N LEU A 540 21.17 20.62 -9.99
CA LEU A 540 21.84 19.39 -10.39
C LEU A 540 23.21 19.66 -11.04
N ARG A 541 23.41 20.81 -11.71
CA ARG A 541 24.74 21.23 -12.20
C ARG A 541 25.69 21.64 -11.08
N ALA A 542 25.17 22.18 -9.98
CA ALA A 542 25.95 22.53 -8.81
C ALA A 542 26.30 21.30 -7.94
N SER A 543 25.65 20.15 -8.17
CA SER A 543 25.92 18.92 -7.44
C SER A 543 27.33 18.39 -7.75
N THR A 544 28.10 18.14 -6.69
CA THR A 544 29.40 17.43 -6.78
C THR A 544 29.24 15.92 -6.72
N THR A 545 28.01 15.42 -6.57
CA THR A 545 27.73 13.97 -6.54
C THR A 545 27.80 13.44 -7.98
N PRO A 546 28.65 12.43 -8.26
CA PRO A 546 28.71 11.84 -9.59
C PRO A 546 27.33 11.31 -10.03
N PRO A 547 26.90 11.55 -11.28
CA PRO A 547 25.65 11.02 -11.79
C PRO A 547 25.70 9.48 -11.78
N ARG A 548 24.64 8.84 -11.28
CA ARG A 548 24.45 7.38 -11.42
C ARG A 548 23.98 7.05 -12.84
N ALA A 549 24.25 5.84 -13.33
CA ALA A 549 23.73 5.39 -14.63
C ALA A 549 22.19 5.51 -14.68
N GLY A 550 21.65 6.10 -15.74
CA GLY A 550 20.22 6.40 -15.88
C GLY A 550 19.74 7.67 -15.16
N MET A 551 20.62 8.41 -14.47
CA MET A 551 20.28 9.73 -13.92
C MET A 551 20.12 10.78 -15.04
N PRO A 552 19.29 11.81 -14.80
CA PRO A 552 19.11 12.92 -15.72
C PRO A 552 20.42 13.62 -16.09
N GLN A 553 20.66 13.76 -17.39
CA GLN A 553 21.81 14.52 -17.89
C GLN A 553 21.45 16.01 -17.89
N THR A 554 21.68 16.67 -16.75
CA THR A 554 21.39 18.10 -16.58
C THR A 554 22.55 19.02 -16.94
N SER A 555 23.75 18.46 -17.04
CA SER A 555 24.99 19.14 -17.44
C SER A 555 25.37 18.78 -18.88
N VAL A 556 24.39 18.80 -19.79
CA VAL A 556 24.62 18.51 -21.21
C VAL A 556 25.13 19.78 -21.89
N THR A 557 26.42 19.82 -22.19
CA THR A 557 26.97 20.88 -23.06
C THR A 557 26.46 20.71 -24.50
N VAL A 558 26.43 21.80 -25.27
CA VAL A 558 26.11 21.74 -26.72
C VAL A 558 27.02 20.73 -27.45
N ALA A 559 28.29 20.66 -27.06
CA ALA A 559 29.25 19.72 -27.62
C ALA A 559 28.86 18.25 -27.31
N GLN A 560 28.54 17.95 -26.04
CA GLN A 560 28.10 16.60 -25.63
C GLN A 560 26.77 16.22 -26.26
N PHE A 561 25.83 17.16 -26.41
CA PHE A 561 24.56 16.94 -27.09
C PHE A 561 24.76 16.53 -28.55
N LYS A 562 25.58 17.29 -29.29
CA LYS A 562 25.93 16.98 -30.68
C LYS A 562 26.68 15.66 -30.81
N ALA A 563 27.63 15.37 -29.92
CA ALA A 563 28.36 14.12 -29.90
C ALA A 563 27.44 12.91 -29.61
N SER A 564 26.53 13.04 -28.65
CA SER A 564 25.54 12.00 -28.32
C SER A 564 24.55 11.79 -29.47
N ALA A 565 24.13 12.86 -30.14
CA ALA A 565 23.31 12.77 -31.34
C ALA A 565 24.05 12.00 -32.46
N GLN A 566 25.32 12.30 -32.70
CA GLN A 566 26.14 11.58 -33.69
C GLN A 566 26.30 10.10 -33.34
N ARG A 567 26.57 9.79 -32.07
CA ARG A 567 26.72 8.42 -31.55
C ARG A 567 25.43 7.62 -31.70
N LYS A 568 24.28 8.19 -31.32
CA LYS A 568 22.99 7.49 -31.32
C LYS A 568 22.35 7.40 -32.71
N PHE A 569 22.34 8.51 -33.45
CA PHE A 569 21.56 8.62 -34.70
C PHE A 569 22.41 8.47 -35.97
N GLY A 570 23.74 8.50 -35.88
CA GLY A 570 24.65 8.31 -37.02
C GLY A 570 24.34 9.28 -38.17
N ALA A 571 24.02 8.74 -39.35
CA ALA A 571 23.68 9.54 -40.53
C ALA A 571 22.44 10.45 -40.34
N LEU A 572 21.56 10.15 -39.38
CA LEU A 572 20.36 10.93 -39.08
C LEU A 572 20.62 12.07 -38.07
N ALA A 573 21.83 12.17 -37.50
CA ALA A 573 22.14 13.15 -36.45
C ALA A 573 21.93 14.61 -36.90
N GLY A 574 22.26 14.93 -38.16
CA GLY A 574 22.04 16.28 -38.70
C GLY A 574 20.56 16.68 -38.76
N GLU A 575 19.66 15.72 -38.97
CA GLU A 575 18.22 15.96 -38.93
C GLU A 575 17.71 16.06 -37.49
N PHE A 576 18.18 15.17 -36.60
CA PHE A 576 17.90 15.25 -35.17
C PHE A 576 18.19 16.65 -34.62
N LEU A 577 19.37 17.19 -34.90
CA LEU A 577 19.80 18.51 -34.43
C LEU A 577 19.00 19.68 -35.05
N LYS A 578 18.29 19.46 -36.16
CA LYS A 578 17.33 20.44 -36.70
C LYS A 578 15.99 20.39 -35.98
N LEU A 579 15.53 19.20 -35.61
CA LEU A 579 14.28 18.98 -34.87
C LEU A 579 14.40 19.35 -33.38
N TYR A 580 15.61 19.27 -32.84
CA TYR A 580 15.98 19.57 -31.46
C TYR A 580 17.17 20.54 -31.42
N PRO A 581 17.00 21.82 -31.84
CA PRO A 581 18.11 22.75 -31.99
C PRO A 581 18.62 23.28 -30.65
N ALA A 582 19.94 23.30 -30.47
CA ALA A 582 20.59 23.86 -29.30
C ALA A 582 21.84 24.68 -29.67
N ARG A 583 21.87 25.93 -29.19
CA ARG A 583 22.96 26.91 -29.34
C ARG A 583 23.66 27.21 -28.02
N THR A 584 22.99 26.98 -26.90
CA THR A 584 23.52 27.11 -25.54
C THR A 584 23.39 25.79 -24.78
N ASP A 585 24.14 25.64 -23.69
CA ASP A 585 24.08 24.43 -22.85
C ASP A 585 22.70 24.27 -22.16
N ASP A 586 22.02 25.39 -21.89
CA ASP A 586 20.63 25.38 -21.43
C ASP A 586 19.68 24.83 -22.49
N GLU A 587 19.79 25.33 -23.72
CA GLU A 587 19.01 24.78 -24.84
C GLU A 587 19.33 23.31 -25.07
N ALA A 588 20.59 22.88 -24.92
CA ALA A 588 20.99 21.49 -25.07
C ALA A 588 20.34 20.57 -24.03
N ALA A 589 20.32 20.98 -22.75
CA ALA A 589 19.63 20.24 -21.70
C ALA A 589 18.09 20.19 -21.93
N LEU A 590 17.49 21.32 -22.33
CA LEU A 590 16.05 21.40 -22.68
C LEU A 590 15.69 20.45 -23.83
N GLN A 591 16.49 20.48 -24.89
CA GLN A 591 16.25 19.65 -26.07
C GLN A 591 16.51 18.16 -25.80
N ASN A 592 17.44 17.82 -24.91
CA ASN A 592 17.62 16.46 -24.44
C ASN A 592 16.37 15.94 -23.71
N ASN A 593 15.80 16.72 -22.78
CA ASN A 593 14.54 16.38 -22.13
C ASN A 593 13.39 16.22 -23.13
N ALA A 594 13.27 17.17 -24.08
CA ALA A 594 12.24 17.12 -25.11
C ALA A 594 12.36 15.86 -25.98
N ALA A 595 13.58 15.50 -26.39
CA ALA A 595 13.84 14.29 -27.16
C ALA A 595 13.51 13.01 -26.37
N ALA A 596 13.83 12.95 -25.08
CA ALA A 596 13.48 11.82 -24.22
C ALA A 596 11.95 11.66 -24.04
N ARG A 597 11.24 12.77 -23.79
CA ARG A 597 9.78 12.83 -23.68
C ARG A 597 9.08 12.41 -24.98
N ASP A 598 9.58 12.87 -26.12
CA ASP A 598 9.07 12.47 -27.44
C ASP A 598 9.36 10.99 -27.73
N ASN A 599 10.57 10.51 -27.45
CA ASN A 599 10.94 9.10 -27.58
C ASN A 599 9.97 8.20 -26.79
N GLY A 600 9.68 8.56 -25.53
CA GLY A 600 8.71 7.84 -24.69
C GLY A 600 7.34 7.71 -25.33
N ARG A 601 6.73 8.84 -25.70
CA ARG A 601 5.37 8.86 -26.26
C ARG A 601 5.30 8.17 -27.62
N ILE A 602 6.26 8.42 -28.51
CA ILE A 602 6.29 7.84 -29.86
C ILE A 602 6.54 6.33 -29.77
N SER A 603 7.50 5.88 -28.95
CA SER A 603 7.84 4.47 -28.78
C SER A 603 6.66 3.66 -28.23
N THR A 604 5.96 4.17 -27.22
CA THR A 604 4.74 3.53 -26.69
C THR A 604 3.61 3.50 -27.70
N TRP A 605 3.41 4.58 -28.45
CA TRP A 605 2.38 4.60 -29.50
C TRP A 605 2.68 3.59 -30.62
N LEU A 606 3.94 3.48 -31.08
CA LEU A 606 4.32 2.47 -32.08
C LEU A 606 4.23 1.03 -31.55
N TRP A 607 4.55 0.81 -30.27
CA TRP A 607 4.34 -0.46 -29.61
C TRP A 607 2.86 -0.87 -29.64
N GLY A 608 1.94 0.06 -29.39
CA GLY A 608 0.50 -0.21 -29.44
C GLY A 608 0.04 -0.78 -30.79
N THR A 609 0.67 -0.35 -31.89
CA THR A 609 0.37 -0.88 -33.24
C THR A 609 0.77 -2.36 -33.35
N LEU A 610 1.88 -2.76 -32.73
CA LEU A 610 2.31 -4.17 -32.70
C LEU A 610 1.44 -5.00 -31.76
N TRP A 611 1.12 -4.48 -30.57
CA TRP A 611 0.24 -5.13 -29.60
C TRP A 611 -1.12 -5.48 -30.22
N ARG A 612 -1.70 -4.54 -30.97
CA ARG A 612 -3.00 -4.72 -31.64
C ARG A 612 -3.03 -5.75 -32.77
N LYS A 613 -1.88 -6.23 -33.27
CA LYS A 613 -1.85 -7.28 -34.32
C LYS A 613 -2.45 -8.60 -33.83
N GLY A 614 -2.14 -9.02 -32.61
CA GLY A 614 -2.60 -10.28 -32.01
C GLY A 614 -3.69 -10.10 -30.94
N ASN A 615 -4.07 -8.86 -30.60
CA ASN A 615 -5.03 -8.59 -29.54
C ASN A 615 -6.04 -7.49 -29.96
N GLN A 616 -7.32 -7.84 -30.01
CA GLN A 616 -8.40 -6.90 -30.38
C GLN A 616 -9.11 -6.27 -29.19
N HIS A 617 -8.77 -6.65 -27.95
CA HIS A 617 -9.32 -6.04 -26.74
C HIS A 617 -8.87 -4.57 -26.58
N PRO A 618 -9.63 -3.75 -25.82
CA PRO A 618 -9.30 -2.34 -25.62
C PRO A 618 -7.85 -2.14 -25.15
N LEU A 619 -7.14 -1.24 -25.84
CA LEU A 619 -5.82 -0.76 -25.45
C LEU A 619 -5.96 0.72 -25.14
N HIS A 620 -5.40 1.17 -24.03
CA HIS A 620 -5.35 2.58 -23.65
C HIS A 620 -3.91 2.97 -23.33
N THR A 621 -3.50 4.19 -23.73
CA THR A 621 -2.17 4.71 -23.42
C THR A 621 -2.23 6.03 -22.68
N TYR A 622 -1.35 6.23 -21.69
CA TYR A 622 -1.25 7.49 -20.94
C TYR A 622 0.15 8.10 -20.86
N PHE A 623 0.19 9.38 -20.52
CA PHE A 623 1.39 10.16 -20.21
C PHE A 623 1.16 10.96 -18.92
N TRP A 624 1.87 10.58 -17.86
CA TRP A 624 1.74 11.20 -16.53
C TRP A 624 2.55 12.49 -16.43
N THR A 625 1.92 13.61 -16.07
CA THR A 625 2.54 14.95 -16.11
C THR A 625 2.70 15.63 -14.76
N HIS A 626 2.08 15.10 -13.71
CA HIS A 626 2.03 15.78 -12.41
C HIS A 626 3.22 15.46 -11.50
N ALA A 627 3.75 16.50 -10.87
CA ALA A 627 4.88 16.41 -9.96
C ALA A 627 4.40 16.26 -8.51
N MET A 628 4.95 15.29 -7.79
CA MET A 628 4.64 15.08 -6.37
C MET A 628 5.12 16.27 -5.52
N PRO A 629 4.36 16.70 -4.50
CA PRO A 629 4.76 17.76 -3.59
C PRO A 629 5.93 17.33 -2.69
N GLY A 630 6.55 18.31 -2.04
CA GLY A 630 7.65 18.11 -1.10
C GLY A 630 9.04 18.44 -1.68
N PRO A 631 10.12 18.13 -0.95
CA PRO A 631 11.46 18.66 -1.25
C PRO A 631 12.04 18.24 -2.61
N GLN A 632 11.51 17.17 -3.20
CA GLN A 632 11.97 16.65 -4.50
C GLN A 632 11.11 17.14 -5.68
N HIS A 633 10.05 17.92 -5.43
CA HIS A 633 9.12 18.42 -6.47
C HIS A 633 9.89 19.11 -7.61
N ASP A 634 10.63 20.17 -7.30
CA ASP A 634 11.36 20.97 -8.29
C ASP A 634 12.61 20.28 -8.86
N LEU A 635 13.03 19.17 -8.24
CA LEU A 635 14.20 18.41 -8.64
C LEU A 635 13.87 17.24 -9.57
N ARG A 636 12.67 16.65 -9.42
CA ARG A 636 12.33 15.37 -10.05
C ARG A 636 11.06 15.44 -10.89
N GLY A 637 10.13 16.35 -10.63
CA GLY A 637 8.92 16.50 -11.43
C GLY A 637 8.04 15.26 -11.41
N ALA A 638 7.47 14.92 -12.57
CA ALA A 638 6.73 13.68 -12.78
C ALA A 638 7.69 12.52 -13.04
N PHE A 639 8.52 12.20 -12.03
CA PHE A 639 9.59 11.21 -12.16
C PHE A 639 9.10 9.77 -12.24
N HIS A 640 9.97 8.85 -12.63
CA HIS A 640 9.71 7.41 -12.65
C HIS A 640 9.07 6.85 -11.36
N GLY A 641 7.82 6.40 -11.44
CA GLY A 641 7.07 5.82 -10.32
C GLY A 641 6.29 6.83 -9.46
N SER A 642 6.36 8.13 -9.78
CA SER A 642 5.61 9.16 -9.04
C SER A 642 4.08 9.03 -9.16
N GLU A 643 3.59 8.34 -10.18
CA GLU A 643 2.18 8.15 -10.46
C GLU A 643 1.53 7.06 -9.58
N ILE A 644 2.34 6.18 -8.97
CA ILE A 644 1.86 5.03 -8.19
C ILE A 644 0.91 5.47 -7.06
N ALA A 645 1.32 6.47 -6.26
CA ALA A 645 0.56 6.92 -5.11
C ALA A 645 -0.81 7.51 -5.50
N TYR A 646 -0.89 8.12 -6.69
CA TYR A 646 -2.14 8.63 -7.25
C TYR A 646 -3.02 7.51 -7.83
N ALA A 647 -2.41 6.52 -8.49
CA ALA A 647 -3.11 5.35 -9.03
C ALA A 647 -3.79 4.52 -7.92
N PHE A 648 -3.10 4.33 -6.80
CA PHE A 648 -3.65 3.66 -5.62
C PHE A 648 -4.52 4.57 -4.75
N ASN A 649 -4.39 5.90 -4.91
CA ASN A 649 -4.88 6.90 -3.96
C ASN A 649 -4.42 6.60 -2.51
N SER A 650 -3.13 6.28 -2.38
CA SER A 650 -2.48 5.91 -1.12
C SER A 650 -1.80 7.11 -0.45
N LEU A 651 -2.25 8.33 -0.71
CA LEU A 651 -1.58 9.55 -0.25
C LEU A 651 -1.44 9.57 1.28
N ASP A 652 -2.47 9.11 2.01
CA ASP A 652 -2.47 9.06 3.48
C ASP A 652 -1.51 8.01 4.06
N ALA A 653 -0.93 7.12 3.23
CA ALA A 653 0.10 6.17 3.64
C ALA A 653 1.53 6.74 3.51
N ILE A 654 1.67 7.95 2.94
CA ILE A 654 2.97 8.58 2.66
C ILE A 654 3.02 9.95 3.33
N ASP A 655 4.06 10.20 4.11
CA ASP A 655 4.27 11.48 4.78
C ASP A 655 4.90 12.52 3.82
N LEU A 656 4.04 13.23 3.10
CA LEU A 656 4.37 14.37 2.24
C LEU A 656 3.33 15.48 2.41
N PRO A 657 3.66 16.74 2.07
CA PRO A 657 2.73 17.87 2.17
C PRO A 657 1.71 17.87 1.02
N TRP A 658 0.84 16.85 0.98
CA TRP A 658 -0.20 16.68 -0.04
C TRP A 658 -1.18 17.85 -0.08
N THR A 659 -1.36 18.43 -1.26
CA THR A 659 -2.31 19.53 -1.47
C THR A 659 -3.73 19.02 -1.75
N GLN A 660 -4.71 19.93 -1.75
CA GLN A 660 -6.07 19.57 -2.18
C GLN A 660 -6.10 19.15 -3.66
N ASP A 661 -5.22 19.72 -4.49
CA ASP A 661 -5.14 19.37 -5.90
C ASP A 661 -4.59 17.95 -6.09
N ASP A 662 -3.58 17.56 -5.31
CA ASP A 662 -3.06 16.18 -5.30
C ASP A 662 -4.17 15.16 -5.00
N ARG A 663 -5.01 15.47 -3.99
CA ARG A 663 -6.13 14.60 -3.60
C ARG A 663 -7.18 14.48 -4.72
N ARG A 664 -7.46 15.58 -5.43
CA ARG A 664 -8.35 15.58 -6.60
C ARG A 664 -7.77 14.75 -7.76
N ILE A 665 -6.47 14.90 -8.03
CA ILE A 665 -5.76 14.14 -9.07
C ILE A 665 -5.75 12.64 -8.72
N ALA A 666 -5.45 12.28 -7.47
CA ALA A 666 -5.43 10.90 -7.01
C ALA A 666 -6.83 10.26 -7.07
N GLU A 667 -7.87 11.00 -6.69
CA GLU A 667 -9.26 10.50 -6.78
C GLU A 667 -9.67 10.27 -8.24
N THR A 668 -9.28 11.16 -9.16
CA THR A 668 -9.54 11.00 -10.59
C THR A 668 -8.78 9.80 -11.17
N MET A 669 -7.48 9.71 -10.90
CA MET A 669 -6.62 8.65 -11.42
C MET A 669 -7.02 7.28 -10.88
N SER A 670 -7.21 7.14 -9.57
CA SER A 670 -7.65 5.87 -8.96
C SER A 670 -9.04 5.43 -9.41
N SER A 671 -9.91 6.36 -9.85
CA SER A 671 -11.20 6.03 -10.44
C SER A 671 -11.06 5.40 -11.83
N TYR A 672 -10.15 5.89 -12.68
CA TYR A 672 -9.80 5.20 -13.94
C TYR A 672 -9.28 3.79 -13.67
N TRP A 673 -8.35 3.65 -12.71
CA TRP A 673 -7.80 2.33 -12.33
C TRP A 673 -8.91 1.39 -11.85
N ALA A 674 -9.77 1.85 -10.94
CA ALA A 674 -10.89 1.05 -10.45
C ALA A 674 -11.83 0.61 -11.59
N ASN A 675 -12.10 1.49 -12.57
CA ASN A 675 -12.93 1.15 -13.74
C ASN A 675 -12.26 0.10 -14.64
N ILE A 676 -10.96 0.24 -14.92
CA ILE A 676 -10.18 -0.77 -15.67
C ILE A 676 -10.27 -2.12 -14.94
N ILE A 677 -10.05 -2.13 -13.63
CA ILE A 677 -10.09 -3.34 -12.82
C ILE A 677 -11.48 -3.97 -12.81
N LYS A 678 -12.55 -3.16 -12.80
CA LYS A 678 -13.94 -3.63 -12.81
C LYS A 678 -14.39 -4.12 -14.17
N THR A 679 -14.05 -3.42 -15.24
CA THR A 679 -14.72 -3.55 -16.54
C THR A 679 -13.77 -3.80 -17.72
N GLY A 680 -12.47 -3.52 -17.56
CA GLY A 680 -11.50 -3.47 -18.64
C GLY A 680 -11.50 -2.15 -19.43
N ASP A 681 -12.35 -1.19 -19.04
CA ASP A 681 -12.47 0.15 -19.63
C ASP A 681 -12.20 1.20 -18.53
N PRO A 682 -11.34 2.20 -18.77
CA PRO A 682 -11.11 3.30 -17.83
C PRO A 682 -12.34 4.21 -17.63
N ASN A 683 -13.22 4.32 -18.61
CA ASN A 683 -14.26 5.34 -18.63
C ASN A 683 -15.39 5.07 -17.61
N GLY A 684 -15.99 6.14 -17.10
CA GLY A 684 -17.09 6.08 -16.15
C GLY A 684 -17.69 7.46 -15.85
N PRO A 685 -18.80 7.53 -15.09
CA PRO A 685 -19.46 8.79 -14.76
C PRO A 685 -18.52 9.81 -14.11
N GLY A 686 -18.56 11.06 -14.55
CA GLY A 686 -17.78 12.16 -13.97
C GLY A 686 -16.30 12.19 -14.34
N LEU A 687 -15.82 11.24 -15.15
CA LEU A 687 -14.45 11.23 -15.66
C LEU A 687 -14.38 11.80 -17.09
N PRO A 688 -13.33 12.56 -17.43
CA PRO A 688 -13.01 12.84 -18.82
C PRO A 688 -12.91 11.55 -19.65
N ILE A 689 -13.22 11.63 -20.94
CA ILE A 689 -13.14 10.46 -21.81
C ILE A 689 -11.68 10.14 -22.11
N TRP A 690 -11.26 8.93 -21.74
CA TRP A 690 -10.00 8.34 -22.15
C TRP A 690 -10.23 7.53 -23.44
N PRO A 691 -9.71 8.00 -24.60
CA PRO A 691 -9.94 7.32 -25.86
C PRO A 691 -9.20 5.98 -25.94
N VAL A 692 -9.84 5.02 -26.59
CA VAL A 692 -9.20 3.77 -27.02
C VAL A 692 -8.07 4.11 -28.00
N TYR A 693 -6.96 3.38 -27.90
CA TYR A 693 -5.81 3.49 -28.78
C TYR A 693 -6.20 3.30 -30.25
N ASP A 694 -5.70 4.20 -31.11
CA ASP A 694 -5.86 4.13 -32.56
C ASP A 694 -4.48 4.29 -33.24
N PRO A 695 -4.02 3.32 -34.05
CA PRO A 695 -2.76 3.41 -34.78
C PRO A 695 -2.74 4.50 -35.87
N GLN A 696 -3.88 5.08 -36.24
CA GLN A 696 -3.99 6.18 -37.21
C GLN A 696 -3.99 7.55 -36.54
N LEU A 697 -4.30 7.63 -35.24
CA LEU A 697 -4.33 8.87 -34.47
C LEU A 697 -3.16 8.89 -33.48
N PRO A 698 -2.08 9.63 -33.75
CA PRO A 698 -0.91 9.71 -32.89
C PRO A 698 -1.17 10.56 -31.64
N GLN A 699 -1.99 10.03 -30.73
CA GLN A 699 -2.41 10.66 -29.47
C GLN A 699 -2.17 9.76 -28.26
N VAL A 700 -2.09 10.37 -27.08
CA VAL A 700 -1.97 9.72 -25.77
C VAL A 700 -2.81 10.49 -24.75
N MET A 701 -3.37 9.81 -23.75
CA MET A 701 -4.10 10.49 -22.68
C MET A 701 -3.11 11.15 -21.70
N GLU A 702 -3.16 12.46 -21.53
CA GLU A 702 -2.49 13.12 -20.41
C GLU A 702 -3.23 12.79 -19.11
N LEU A 703 -2.48 12.42 -18.08
CA LEU A 703 -3.00 12.24 -16.72
C LEU A 703 -2.14 13.05 -15.74
N GLY A 704 -2.76 13.71 -14.77
CA GLY A 704 -2.05 14.52 -13.78
C GLY A 704 -2.48 15.97 -13.85
N ASP A 705 -1.64 16.84 -14.43
CA ASP A 705 -1.91 18.29 -14.52
C ASP A 705 -3.19 18.56 -15.34
N HIS A 706 -3.41 17.74 -16.37
CA HIS A 706 -4.66 17.69 -17.13
C HIS A 706 -5.13 16.24 -17.30
N PHE A 707 -6.37 16.09 -17.76
CA PHE A 707 -6.99 14.81 -18.08
C PHE A 707 -7.63 14.87 -19.47
N ALA A 708 -6.80 14.91 -20.50
CA ALA A 708 -7.24 15.07 -21.90
C ALA A 708 -6.28 14.39 -22.90
N PRO A 709 -6.77 14.00 -24.09
CA PRO A 709 -5.90 13.53 -25.16
C PRO A 709 -4.94 14.64 -25.64
N ILE A 710 -3.67 14.30 -25.78
CA ILE A 710 -2.62 15.16 -26.33
C ILE A 710 -1.91 14.45 -27.49
N PRO A 711 -1.34 15.19 -28.46
CA PRO A 711 -0.52 14.58 -29.50
C PRO A 711 0.74 13.93 -28.90
N VAL A 712 1.15 12.78 -29.44
CA VAL A 712 2.39 12.10 -29.00
C VAL A 712 3.64 12.93 -29.31
N ALA A 713 3.66 13.60 -30.47
CA ALA A 713 4.68 14.56 -30.94
C ALA A 713 4.20 15.24 -32.24
N SER A 714 5.00 16.16 -32.80
CA SER A 714 4.75 16.71 -34.14
C SER A 714 4.98 15.67 -35.25
N ALA A 715 4.37 15.86 -36.42
CA ALA A 715 4.47 14.93 -37.55
C ALA A 715 5.93 14.68 -37.99
N ASP A 716 6.75 15.74 -38.08
CA ASP A 716 8.16 15.63 -38.48
C ASP A 716 8.98 14.81 -37.48
N LYS A 717 8.73 14.99 -36.18
CA LYS A 717 9.38 14.21 -35.13
C LYS A 717 8.96 12.74 -35.19
N ILE A 718 7.67 12.45 -35.36
CA ILE A 718 7.17 11.07 -35.55
C ILE A 718 7.85 10.42 -36.76
N ALA A 719 7.93 11.14 -37.89
CA ALA A 719 8.57 10.64 -39.10
C ALA A 719 10.05 10.34 -38.91
N PHE A 720 10.78 11.24 -38.23
CA PHE A 720 12.18 11.05 -37.86
C PHE A 720 12.38 9.79 -37.00
N TRP A 721 11.65 9.67 -35.89
CA TRP A 721 11.80 8.54 -34.96
C TRP A 721 11.45 7.20 -35.62
N LYS A 722 10.42 7.16 -36.47
CA LYS A 722 10.10 5.96 -37.29
C LYS A 722 11.27 5.54 -38.17
N ARG A 723 11.92 6.50 -38.88
CA ARG A 723 13.09 6.20 -39.71
C ARG A 723 14.28 5.76 -38.88
N PHE A 724 14.52 6.39 -37.73
CA PHE A 724 15.57 5.96 -36.81
C PHE A 724 15.35 4.52 -36.33
N TYR A 725 14.16 4.18 -35.81
CA TYR A 725 13.91 2.81 -35.37
C TYR A 725 14.00 1.78 -36.50
N ALA A 726 13.70 2.15 -37.74
CA ALA A 726 13.87 1.27 -38.89
C ALA A 726 15.34 0.91 -39.15
N THR A 727 16.32 1.71 -38.69
CA THR A 727 17.75 1.38 -38.78
C THR A 727 18.24 0.48 -37.65
N GLN A 728 17.43 0.28 -36.60
CA GLN A 728 17.81 -0.50 -35.43
C GLN A 728 17.33 -1.95 -35.56
N PRO A 729 18.10 -2.95 -35.11
CA PRO A 729 17.58 -4.30 -34.96
C PRO A 729 16.50 -4.32 -33.88
N ALA A 730 15.48 -5.16 -34.08
CA ALA A 730 14.50 -5.41 -33.04
C ALA A 730 15.19 -6.14 -31.87
N TRP A 731 14.86 -5.72 -30.66
CA TRP A 731 15.36 -6.30 -29.42
C TRP A 731 14.64 -7.60 -29.10
#